data_AF-A0A1M7TN60-F1
#
_entry.id   AF-A0A1M7TN60-F1
#
_cell.length_a   1.000
_cell.length_b   1.000
_cell.length_c   1.000
_cell.angle_alpha   90.00
_cell.angle_beta   90.00
_cell.angle_gamma   90.00
#
_symmetry.space_group_name_H-M   'P 1'
#
loop_
_entity.id
_entity.type
_entity.pdbx_description
1 polymer ?
#
loop_
_entity_poly.entity_id
_entity_poly.type
_entity_poly.pdbx_seq_one_letter_code
_entity_poly.pdbx_strand_id
1 'polypeptide(L)'
;MKTKLTAKKVFLLSWLIVLALPFLFHGKDNSVLAQAKRQARAPIIMMVPFQINAGAEFENLDMEIPNMLEERLAMKGFKVIPVGTTVELLQKMNIKSLDINTVKRLANQAKADAAVYGSFSAIGSNFSIDARLVSANPNINSKPLFVERSGDKNVLNAVDELSGKVMSTLVSKETIAGVEVRGTKAIDPEVVLMRINSRRGDAVDPAAIDREVKKIWDLGYFSDVSVNIESRSDGHYLVYTVKEKPRLESINITGTSEIDQEDVSSAMTSRQGSVLNDKVLADDLRKIRELYHKKGFYLVEIKQSMQDTKDGGVILNLAITEGKRLYIKEIKIEGAKEMSEGDIKSELALSERSIISWITGTGILKEEMLERDSSAIGSFYLDHGFLDVIVKPATVEYKEDGIIVTFTVIEGSRYKLGDIKFAGDLIDTDEKIRSILTLDKMAKDKDYFNLSVMQEDSKKISDLYADYGYAFAEAYGSPKPRGEEHIVDVTYHITKNNKVYVRRVVLDGNTRTRDNVILREMRLTDDSQFSGKELRRSMDRLNNLGFFEIAESEIIPTGNPNEVDLKVKVKEKPTGALIGGVGYSTFSSFGVSATIMERNLWGKGYALSLQALFSGRRSAYTANFVNPRLYDTEIGMSLAGYKSRDDFYDYKKDTTGAGITFMRPIGEYSAVSIGYRLDQYRIFEVEDDSSWLIRKYKGNNIASVGSIGFARDTTNKMNPTTGTINSVSLDYGGGFLGGSDDFIGVRAENQIYYKLAERHLLHSKLQGRALFKNGNEEVPIFERFWMGGIDTVRGYNARDIIPVDPKTGDYLGGTRMAVLNLEYIWRLSTELGVNLVPFFDMGVNYADDIDDFSWNNELKKSTGLELRWRSPMGDLRFSYGIPLDENRDGSRSSGRFEFSMGQFF
;
A
#
# COMPACT_ATOMS: atom_id res chain seq x y z
N MET A 1 31.79 34.75 42.92
CA MET A 1 32.06 33.33 43.29
C MET A 1 31.46 32.44 42.18
N LYS A 2 32.01 31.29 41.76
CA LYS A 2 32.31 30.03 42.49
C LYS A 2 31.03 29.43 43.15
N THR A 3 30.63 28.17 42.93
CA THR A 3 31.35 27.01 42.34
C THR A 3 30.43 26.03 41.58
N LYS A 4 31.01 25.16 40.74
CA LYS A 4 30.37 24.02 40.05
C LYS A 4 30.03 22.85 41.01
N LEU A 5 29.12 21.96 40.58
CA LEU A 5 29.38 20.50 40.59
C LEU A 5 28.53 19.79 39.50
N THR A 6 28.72 18.48 39.29
CA THR A 6 28.25 17.77 38.08
C THR A 6 27.90 16.28 38.27
N ALA A 7 26.89 15.82 37.49
CA ALA A 7 26.80 14.54 36.78
C ALA A 7 26.12 13.27 37.39
N LYS A 8 25.58 12.50 36.42
CA LYS A 8 25.29 11.04 36.34
C LYS A 8 23.89 10.48 36.68
N LYS A 9 23.47 9.55 35.81
CA LYS A 9 22.34 8.60 35.90
C LYS A 9 22.73 7.37 36.72
N VAL A 10 21.77 6.62 37.29
CA VAL A 10 21.59 5.13 37.17
C VAL A 10 20.37 4.63 37.98
N PHE A 11 19.86 3.46 37.56
CA PHE A 11 18.73 2.61 38.03
C PHE A 11 18.41 2.43 39.54
N LEU A 12 17.17 1.90 39.74
CA LEU A 12 16.75 0.74 40.60
C LEU A 12 16.00 0.95 41.95
N LEU A 13 15.08 -0.02 42.19
CA LEU A 13 14.64 -0.69 43.45
C LEU A 13 13.23 -0.42 44.07
N SER A 14 12.37 -1.46 43.98
CA SER A 14 11.42 -2.03 45.01
C SER A 14 10.26 -1.19 45.63
N TRP A 15 9.27 -1.77 46.34
CA TRP A 15 8.36 -2.96 46.24
C TRP A 15 7.45 -3.04 47.51
N LEU A 16 6.49 -3.99 47.60
CA LEU A 16 5.60 -4.32 48.75
C LEU A 16 4.46 -3.29 49.05
N ILE A 17 3.30 -3.58 49.71
CA ILE A 17 2.81 -4.70 50.56
C ILE A 17 1.37 -5.14 50.09
N VAL A 18 1.08 -6.40 49.70
CA VAL A 18 0.50 -7.58 50.43
C VAL A 18 -0.89 -7.43 51.13
N LEU A 19 -1.92 -8.22 50.72
CA LEU A 19 -2.74 -9.16 51.56
C LEU A 19 -4.07 -9.65 50.91
N ALA A 20 -4.22 -10.97 50.71
CA ALA A 20 -5.47 -11.76 50.83
C ALA A 20 -5.20 -13.28 50.64
N LEU A 21 -5.76 -14.13 51.51
CA LEU A 21 -5.70 -15.62 51.56
C LEU A 21 -6.80 -16.11 52.53
N PRO A 22 -7.16 -17.42 52.63
CA PRO A 22 -6.87 -18.57 51.76
C PRO A 22 -8.11 -18.87 50.87
N PHE A 23 -8.52 -20.06 50.40
CA PHE A 23 -8.12 -21.48 50.51
C PHE A 23 -8.54 -22.20 49.18
N LEU A 24 -8.72 -23.51 48.96
CA LEU A 24 -8.71 -24.78 49.73
C LEU A 24 -8.35 -25.90 48.73
N PHE A 25 -7.38 -26.78 49.03
CA PHE A 25 -7.38 -28.24 48.80
C PHE A 25 -5.98 -28.84 49.03
N HIS A 26 -5.91 -30.08 49.54
CA HIS A 26 -4.66 -30.79 49.83
C HIS A 26 -4.27 -31.75 48.70
N GLY A 27 -2.98 -31.78 48.36
CA GLY A 27 -2.35 -32.78 47.49
C GLY A 27 -0.84 -32.87 47.79
N LYS A 28 -0.28 -34.08 47.84
CA LYS A 28 1.16 -34.33 48.02
C LYS A 28 1.88 -34.09 46.67
N ASP A 29 3.11 -33.59 46.57
CA ASP A 29 4.34 -34.05 47.22
C ASP A 29 5.41 -32.94 47.34
N ASN A 30 6.06 -32.85 48.50
CA ASN A 30 7.24 -32.00 48.74
C ASN A 30 8.53 -32.83 48.63
N SER A 31 9.04 -33.03 47.40
CA SER A 31 10.27 -33.80 47.16
C SER A 31 11.28 -33.16 46.19
N VAL A 32 10.81 -32.32 45.24
CA VAL A 32 11.63 -31.87 44.09
C VAL A 32 12.52 -30.64 44.38
N LEU A 33 12.08 -29.70 45.23
CA LEU A 33 12.75 -28.40 45.41
C LEU A 33 14.02 -28.41 46.29
N ALA A 34 14.46 -29.56 46.79
CA ALA A 34 15.59 -29.65 47.73
C ALA A 34 16.98 -29.82 47.08
N GLN A 35 17.08 -30.20 45.81
CA GLN A 35 18.36 -30.59 45.19
C GLN A 35 19.06 -29.50 44.35
N ALA A 36 18.37 -28.45 43.93
CA ALA A 36 18.88 -27.43 43.00
C ALA A 36 19.83 -26.37 43.63
N LYS A 37 20.64 -26.73 44.63
CA LYS A 37 21.62 -25.81 45.24
C LYS A 37 22.93 -26.49 45.69
N ARG A 38 23.62 -27.15 44.75
CA ARG A 38 25.06 -27.41 44.85
C ARG A 38 25.81 -26.59 43.79
N GLN A 39 26.59 -25.61 44.23
CA GLN A 39 27.74 -25.17 43.44
C GLN A 39 28.65 -26.39 43.19
N ALA A 40 29.23 -26.49 42.01
CA ALA A 40 30.16 -27.56 41.65
C ALA A 40 31.47 -27.42 42.46
N ARG A 41 31.47 -27.96 43.68
CA ARG A 41 32.66 -28.10 44.52
C ARG A 41 33.64 -29.05 43.82
N ALA A 42 34.90 -28.66 43.69
CA ALA A 42 35.96 -29.54 43.17
C ALA A 42 35.98 -30.85 43.98
N PRO A 43 36.09 -32.02 43.32
CA PRO A 43 35.96 -33.31 43.98
C PRO A 43 37.05 -33.50 45.04
N ILE A 44 36.67 -34.16 46.13
CA ILE A 44 37.57 -34.52 47.21
C ILE A 44 38.27 -35.83 46.83
N ILE A 45 39.60 -35.82 46.81
CA ILE A 45 40.43 -36.97 46.40
C ILE A 45 41.15 -37.52 47.64
N MET A 46 40.96 -38.80 47.96
CA MET A 46 41.68 -39.46 49.06
C MET A 46 42.95 -40.13 48.55
N MET A 47 44.08 -39.84 49.18
CA MET A 47 45.33 -40.56 48.91
C MET A 47 45.43 -41.81 49.78
N VAL A 48 45.90 -42.91 49.19
CA VAL A 48 46.09 -44.21 49.84
C VAL A 48 47.56 -44.59 49.70
N PRO A 49 48.19 -45.23 50.70
CA PRO A 49 49.58 -45.70 50.59
C PRO A 49 49.79 -46.59 49.36
N PHE A 50 50.96 -46.47 48.72
CA PHE A 50 51.33 -47.28 47.58
C PHE A 50 52.08 -48.54 48.03
N GLN A 51 51.81 -49.68 47.39
CA GLN A 51 52.57 -50.91 47.66
C GLN A 51 53.93 -50.85 46.94
N ILE A 52 55.03 -51.07 47.65
CA ILE A 52 56.38 -51.00 47.09
C ILE A 52 56.92 -52.40 46.80
N ASN A 53 57.16 -52.69 45.53
CA ASN A 53 57.74 -53.93 45.01
C ASN A 53 59.15 -53.62 44.45
N ALA A 54 60.06 -53.23 45.33
CA ALA A 54 61.39 -52.73 44.98
C ALA A 54 62.44 -53.12 46.04
N GLY A 55 63.72 -52.82 45.80
CA GLY A 55 64.79 -53.03 46.79
C GLY A 55 64.75 -52.05 47.96
N ALA A 56 65.58 -52.29 48.97
CA ALA A 56 65.62 -51.51 50.21
C ALA A 56 66.03 -50.04 49.99
N GLU A 57 66.73 -49.75 48.89
CA GLU A 57 67.05 -48.41 48.41
C GLU A 57 65.82 -47.55 48.03
N PHE A 58 64.61 -48.13 48.04
CA PHE A 58 63.32 -47.47 47.80
C PHE A 58 62.40 -47.45 49.04
N GLU A 59 62.91 -47.67 50.26
CA GLU A 59 62.13 -47.49 51.50
C GLU A 59 61.49 -46.08 51.59
N ASN A 60 60.28 -46.00 52.17
CA ASN A 60 59.44 -44.80 52.35
C ASN A 60 58.69 -44.28 51.11
N LEU A 61 58.92 -44.83 49.90
CA LEU A 61 58.14 -44.44 48.70
C LEU A 61 56.64 -44.76 48.80
N ASP A 62 56.23 -45.65 49.72
CA ASP A 62 54.83 -45.98 50.02
C ASP A 62 54.01 -44.76 50.47
N MET A 63 54.70 -43.79 51.11
CA MET A 63 54.14 -42.54 51.60
C MET A 63 54.58 -41.32 50.78
N GLU A 64 55.82 -41.30 50.26
CA GLU A 64 56.31 -40.16 49.45
C GLU A 64 55.53 -39.98 48.14
N ILE A 65 55.26 -41.05 47.38
CA ILE A 65 54.52 -40.96 46.11
C ILE A 65 53.11 -40.37 46.32
N PRO A 66 52.30 -40.86 47.29
CA PRO A 66 51.06 -40.21 47.69
C PRO A 66 51.19 -38.72 48.10
N ASN A 67 52.20 -38.35 48.89
CA ASN A 67 52.42 -36.96 49.32
C ASN A 67 52.74 -36.04 48.12
N MET A 68 53.60 -36.48 47.21
CA MET A 68 53.94 -35.72 46.00
C MET A 68 52.73 -35.57 45.06
N LEU A 69 51.93 -36.63 44.90
CA LEU A 69 50.67 -36.56 44.16
C LEU A 69 49.65 -35.62 44.83
N GLU A 70 49.62 -35.57 46.17
CA GLU A 70 48.78 -34.64 46.94
C GLU A 70 49.17 -33.19 46.64
N GLU A 71 50.46 -32.85 46.76
CA GLU A 71 50.96 -31.51 46.43
C GLU A 71 50.60 -31.10 44.99
N ARG A 72 50.81 -32.00 44.01
CA ARG A 72 50.49 -31.69 42.60
C ARG A 72 49.00 -31.45 42.37
N LEU A 73 48.11 -32.23 42.99
CA LEU A 73 46.66 -32.05 42.84
C LEU A 73 46.14 -30.84 43.63
N ALA A 74 46.70 -30.56 44.82
CA ALA A 74 46.39 -29.37 45.60
C ALA A 74 46.82 -28.08 44.85
N MET A 75 47.99 -28.08 44.20
CA MET A 75 48.43 -26.99 43.30
C MET A 75 47.52 -26.78 42.08
N LYS A 76 46.68 -27.76 41.72
CA LYS A 76 45.64 -27.63 40.67
C LYS A 76 44.24 -27.31 41.24
N GLY A 77 44.13 -27.04 42.54
CA GLY A 77 42.88 -26.60 43.18
C GLY A 77 41.94 -27.73 43.61
N PHE A 78 42.36 -29.00 43.53
CA PHE A 78 41.61 -30.11 44.10
C PHE A 78 41.74 -30.12 45.63
N LYS A 79 40.71 -30.62 46.33
CA LYS A 79 40.81 -30.87 47.77
C LYS A 79 41.26 -32.30 47.99
N VAL A 80 42.42 -32.48 48.61
CA VAL A 80 43.00 -33.80 48.87
C VAL A 80 42.80 -34.16 50.35
N ILE A 81 42.62 -35.45 50.64
CA ILE A 81 42.72 -36.00 52.00
C ILE A 81 44.11 -36.67 52.11
N PRO A 82 44.96 -36.24 53.06
CA PRO A 82 46.33 -36.71 53.14
C PRO A 82 46.47 -38.21 53.37
N VAL A 83 47.53 -38.81 52.83
CA VAL A 83 47.80 -40.24 52.98
C VAL A 83 47.92 -40.66 54.45
N GLY A 84 48.47 -39.82 55.33
CA GLY A 84 48.55 -40.06 56.77
C GLY A 84 47.17 -40.21 57.44
N THR A 85 46.18 -39.43 57.00
CA THR A 85 44.78 -39.58 57.47
C THR A 85 44.18 -40.92 57.01
N THR A 86 44.56 -41.40 55.83
CA THR A 86 44.16 -42.72 55.35
C THR A 86 44.86 -43.85 56.11
N VAL A 87 46.13 -43.69 56.50
CA VAL A 87 46.84 -44.65 57.38
C VAL A 87 46.15 -44.76 58.74
N GLU A 88 45.76 -43.63 59.36
CA GLU A 88 44.97 -43.65 60.59
C GLU A 88 43.63 -44.39 60.42
N LEU A 89 42.94 -44.20 59.29
CA LEU A 89 41.68 -44.90 59.00
C LEU A 89 41.90 -46.42 58.80
N LEU A 90 42.95 -46.82 58.09
CA LEU A 90 43.32 -48.22 57.90
C LEU A 90 43.61 -48.93 59.25
N GLN A 91 44.34 -48.27 60.14
CA GLN A 91 44.60 -48.77 61.50
C GLN A 91 43.30 -48.86 62.33
N LYS A 92 42.50 -47.80 62.36
CA LYS A 92 41.21 -47.75 63.11
C LYS A 92 40.19 -48.78 62.59
N MET A 93 40.30 -49.21 61.34
CA MET A 93 39.44 -50.23 60.72
C MET A 93 40.05 -51.64 60.71
N ASN A 94 41.28 -51.84 61.24
CA ASN A 94 42.01 -53.11 61.22
C ASN A 94 42.14 -53.72 59.80
N ILE A 95 42.32 -52.87 58.79
CA ILE A 95 42.44 -53.29 57.38
C ILE A 95 43.88 -53.72 57.10
N LYS A 96 44.06 -54.96 56.65
CA LYS A 96 45.37 -55.57 56.35
C LYS A 96 45.70 -55.73 54.87
N SER A 97 44.77 -55.40 53.97
CA SER A 97 44.96 -55.45 52.52
C SER A 97 44.11 -54.41 51.80
N LEU A 98 44.61 -53.92 50.66
CA LEU A 98 44.00 -52.86 49.86
C LEU A 98 43.45 -53.42 48.54
N ASP A 99 42.19 -53.83 48.53
CA ASP A 99 41.44 -54.12 47.31
C ASP A 99 40.54 -52.95 46.89
N ILE A 100 40.05 -52.98 45.64
CA ILE A 100 39.21 -51.90 45.07
C ILE A 100 37.97 -51.63 45.93
N ASN A 101 37.35 -52.68 46.50
CA ASN A 101 36.15 -52.57 47.32
C ASN A 101 36.43 -51.95 48.69
N THR A 102 37.60 -52.22 49.25
CA THR A 102 38.09 -51.64 50.50
C THR A 102 38.48 -50.18 50.31
N VAL A 103 39.13 -49.84 49.19
CA VAL A 103 39.38 -48.44 48.80
C VAL A 103 38.06 -47.68 48.56
N LYS A 104 37.04 -48.30 47.93
CA LYS A 104 35.69 -47.71 47.83
C LYS A 104 35.05 -47.45 49.20
N ARG A 105 35.16 -48.38 50.15
CA ARG A 105 34.64 -48.21 51.53
C ARG A 105 35.38 -47.09 52.27
N LEU A 106 36.71 -47.06 52.19
CA LEU A 106 37.55 -46.01 52.78
C LEU A 106 37.20 -44.63 52.22
N ALA A 107 37.04 -44.49 50.89
CA ALA A 107 36.68 -43.22 50.26
C ALA A 107 35.33 -42.68 50.77
N ASN A 108 34.31 -43.55 50.84
CA ASN A 108 33.01 -43.18 51.40
C ASN A 108 33.10 -42.78 52.89
N GLN A 109 33.86 -43.52 53.70
CA GLN A 109 34.02 -43.23 55.13
C GLN A 109 34.82 -41.94 55.39
N ALA A 110 35.83 -41.65 54.56
CA ALA A 110 36.57 -40.39 54.55
C ALA A 110 35.79 -39.22 53.93
N LYS A 111 34.61 -39.49 53.34
CA LYS A 111 33.78 -38.52 52.57
C LYS A 111 34.51 -37.90 51.37
N ALA A 112 35.35 -38.70 50.72
CA ALA A 112 35.96 -38.38 49.43
C ALA A 112 35.03 -38.80 48.27
N ASP A 113 35.10 -38.08 47.15
CA ASP A 113 34.37 -38.39 45.92
C ASP A 113 35.12 -39.45 45.08
N ALA A 114 36.45 -39.47 45.19
CA ALA A 114 37.34 -40.47 44.60
C ALA A 114 38.58 -40.74 45.47
N ALA A 115 39.30 -41.81 45.18
CA ALA A 115 40.57 -42.16 45.81
C ALA A 115 41.62 -42.60 44.78
N VAL A 116 42.89 -42.34 45.08
CA VAL A 116 44.04 -42.82 44.30
C VAL A 116 44.83 -43.80 45.16
N TYR A 117 45.01 -45.02 44.65
CA TYR A 117 45.85 -46.06 45.27
C TYR A 117 46.60 -46.82 44.17
N GLY A 118 47.69 -47.51 44.51
CA GLY A 118 48.48 -48.23 43.51
C GLY A 118 49.68 -48.97 44.09
N SER A 119 50.58 -49.37 43.19
CA SER A 119 51.91 -49.90 43.53
C SER A 119 53.01 -49.21 42.74
N PHE A 120 54.19 -49.10 43.33
CA PHE A 120 55.45 -48.78 42.65
C PHE A 120 56.27 -50.06 42.58
N SER A 121 56.84 -50.38 41.42
CA SER A 121 57.66 -51.59 41.23
C SER A 121 58.95 -51.21 40.53
N ALA A 122 60.10 -51.71 40.99
CA ALA A 122 61.40 -51.40 40.38
C ALA A 122 62.22 -52.68 40.13
N ILE A 123 62.83 -52.76 38.94
CA ILE A 123 63.67 -53.88 38.49
C ILE A 123 64.89 -53.31 37.77
N GLY A 124 66.07 -53.47 38.36
CA GLY A 124 67.29 -52.84 37.85
C GLY A 124 67.14 -51.32 37.83
N SER A 125 67.44 -50.70 36.69
CA SER A 125 67.32 -49.24 36.51
C SER A 125 65.93 -48.77 36.03
N ASN A 126 64.89 -49.62 36.04
CA ASN A 126 63.56 -49.27 35.55
C ASN A 126 62.52 -49.38 36.66
N PHE A 127 61.51 -48.50 36.65
CA PHE A 127 60.37 -48.57 37.57
C PHE A 127 59.04 -48.25 36.88
N SER A 128 57.96 -48.84 37.41
CA SER A 128 56.57 -48.52 37.08
C SER A 128 55.82 -47.93 38.28
N ILE A 129 54.80 -47.12 37.97
CA ILE A 129 53.78 -46.65 38.90
C ILE A 129 52.42 -47.09 38.35
N ASP A 130 51.83 -48.08 39.02
CA ASP A 130 50.60 -48.76 38.67
C ASP A 130 49.48 -48.30 39.60
N ALA A 131 48.82 -47.18 39.23
CA ALA A 131 47.77 -46.56 40.03
C ALA A 131 46.36 -46.88 39.51
N ARG A 132 45.35 -46.70 40.35
CA ARG A 132 43.94 -46.71 39.98
C ARG A 132 43.19 -45.55 40.62
N LEU A 133 42.40 -44.84 39.82
CA LEU A 133 41.42 -43.89 40.31
C LEU A 133 40.12 -44.64 40.61
N VAL A 134 39.70 -44.63 41.87
CA VAL A 134 38.53 -45.34 42.40
C VAL A 134 37.47 -44.32 42.82
N SER A 135 36.34 -44.25 42.13
CA SER A 135 35.22 -43.41 42.60
C SER A 135 34.57 -44.02 43.85
N ALA A 136 34.13 -43.17 44.78
CA ALA A 136 33.33 -43.58 45.92
C ALA A 136 31.92 -44.08 45.52
N ASN A 137 31.41 -43.67 44.35
CA ASN A 137 30.16 -44.21 43.80
C ASN A 137 30.35 -45.70 43.43
N PRO A 138 29.58 -46.64 44.02
CA PRO A 138 29.75 -48.07 43.75
C PRO A 138 29.56 -48.41 42.27
N ASN A 139 28.69 -47.70 41.54
CA ASN A 139 28.33 -47.99 40.15
C ASN A 139 29.40 -47.55 39.13
N ILE A 140 30.45 -46.82 39.56
CA ILE A 140 31.52 -46.34 38.67
C ILE A 140 32.73 -47.28 38.76
N ASN A 141 33.20 -47.77 37.61
CA ASN A 141 34.38 -48.64 37.52
C ASN A 141 35.69 -47.87 37.79
N SER A 142 36.67 -48.54 38.41
CA SER A 142 37.97 -47.91 38.68
C SER A 142 38.82 -47.85 37.41
N LYS A 143 39.33 -46.65 37.09
CA LYS A 143 40.16 -46.41 35.90
C LYS A 143 41.64 -46.63 36.24
N PRO A 144 42.37 -47.53 35.56
CA PRO A 144 43.81 -47.72 35.76
C PRO A 144 44.59 -46.55 35.15
N LEU A 145 45.71 -46.19 35.77
CA LEU A 145 46.62 -45.11 35.39
C LEU A 145 48.05 -45.62 35.54
N PHE A 146 48.77 -45.78 34.43
CA PHE A 146 50.12 -46.37 34.38
C PHE A 146 51.16 -45.34 33.96
N VAL A 147 52.35 -45.36 34.58
CA VAL A 147 53.54 -44.60 34.15
C VAL A 147 54.78 -45.47 34.36
N GLU A 148 55.66 -45.55 33.37
CA GLU A 148 56.94 -46.28 33.44
C GLU A 148 58.11 -45.35 33.09
N ARG A 149 59.27 -45.51 33.75
CA ARG A 149 60.50 -44.74 33.51
C ARG A 149 61.78 -45.52 33.86
N SER A 150 62.90 -45.03 33.32
CA SER A 150 64.25 -45.49 33.67
C SER A 150 65.02 -44.42 34.46
N GLY A 151 65.84 -44.86 35.41
CA GLY A 151 66.72 -44.05 36.25
C GLY A 151 66.01 -43.43 37.46
N ASP A 152 66.51 -43.72 38.65
CA ASP A 152 65.90 -43.44 39.96
C ASP A 152 65.60 -41.95 40.18
N LYS A 153 66.35 -41.06 39.52
CA LYS A 153 66.13 -39.60 39.55
C LYS A 153 64.87 -39.14 38.79
N ASN A 154 64.12 -40.04 38.15
CA ASN A 154 62.91 -39.71 37.38
C ASN A 154 61.58 -39.92 38.13
N VAL A 155 61.56 -40.33 39.40
CA VAL A 155 60.31 -40.54 40.17
C VAL A 155 59.43 -39.29 40.18
N LEU A 156 60.00 -38.09 40.36
CA LEU A 156 59.27 -36.82 40.28
C LEU A 156 58.58 -36.61 38.92
N ASN A 157 59.27 -36.92 37.81
CA ASN A 157 58.72 -36.79 36.46
C ASN A 157 57.59 -37.80 36.21
N ALA A 158 57.65 -38.99 36.82
CA ALA A 158 56.60 -40.00 36.73
C ALA A 158 55.36 -39.62 37.55
N VAL A 159 55.56 -39.05 38.75
CA VAL A 159 54.49 -38.48 39.59
C VAL A 159 53.79 -37.31 38.87
N ASP A 160 54.54 -36.44 38.19
CA ASP A 160 53.97 -35.33 37.43
C ASP A 160 53.06 -35.81 36.29
N GLU A 161 53.51 -36.80 35.50
CA GLU A 161 52.69 -37.43 34.47
C GLU A 161 51.44 -38.10 35.06
N LEU A 162 51.59 -38.83 36.17
CA LEU A 162 50.47 -39.49 36.85
C LEU A 162 49.45 -38.49 37.39
N SER A 163 49.89 -37.36 37.96
CA SER A 163 48.99 -36.29 38.42
C SER A 163 48.18 -35.69 37.27
N GLY A 164 48.78 -35.54 36.08
CA GLY A 164 48.10 -35.11 34.86
C GLY A 164 47.05 -36.12 34.39
N LYS A 165 47.37 -37.43 34.46
CA LYS A 165 46.45 -38.52 34.14
C LYS A 165 45.28 -38.64 35.14
N VAL A 166 45.51 -38.39 36.43
CA VAL A 166 44.43 -38.28 37.44
C VAL A 166 43.52 -37.09 37.11
N MET A 167 44.10 -35.91 36.85
CA MET A 167 43.35 -34.68 36.60
C MET A 167 42.47 -34.78 35.34
N SER A 168 43.00 -35.25 34.20
CA SER A 168 42.21 -35.38 32.96
C SER A 168 41.04 -36.34 33.12
N THR A 169 41.23 -37.39 33.92
CA THR A 169 40.23 -38.44 34.19
C THR A 169 39.05 -37.95 35.04
N LEU A 170 39.24 -36.92 35.87
CA LEU A 170 38.23 -36.33 36.76
C LEU A 170 37.37 -35.23 36.11
N VAL A 171 37.74 -34.76 34.90
CA VAL A 171 37.16 -33.54 34.28
C VAL A 171 36.32 -33.84 33.04
N SER A 172 36.29 -35.09 32.56
CA SER A 172 35.49 -35.49 31.38
C SER A 172 33.98 -35.34 31.62
N LYS A 173 33.33 -34.38 30.94
CA LYS A 173 31.87 -34.22 30.93
C LYS A 173 31.20 -35.31 30.09
N GLU A 174 29.99 -35.71 30.49
CA GLU A 174 29.06 -36.46 29.66
C GLU A 174 28.55 -35.59 28.50
N THR A 175 28.45 -36.18 27.31
CA THR A 175 28.09 -35.48 26.06
C THR A 175 27.02 -36.25 25.28
N ILE A 176 26.28 -35.52 24.45
CA ILE A 176 25.18 -36.04 23.64
C ILE A 176 25.76 -36.79 22.43
N ALA A 177 25.37 -38.06 22.24
CA ALA A 177 25.70 -38.87 21.07
C ALA A 177 24.70 -38.65 19.92
N GLY A 178 23.44 -38.34 20.23
CA GLY A 178 22.42 -38.05 19.23
C GLY A 178 21.09 -37.55 19.82
N VAL A 179 20.16 -37.21 18.92
CA VAL A 179 18.79 -36.78 19.23
C VAL A 179 17.84 -37.65 18.41
N GLU A 180 16.72 -38.04 19.00
CA GLU A 180 15.72 -38.91 18.37
C GLU A 180 14.30 -38.41 18.71
N VAL A 181 13.37 -38.54 17.77
CA VAL A 181 11.96 -38.17 17.94
C VAL A 181 11.08 -39.41 17.75
N ARG A 182 10.11 -39.61 18.65
CA ARG A 182 9.17 -40.74 18.63
C ARG A 182 7.73 -40.27 18.82
N GLY A 183 6.78 -40.97 18.21
CA GLY A 183 5.34 -40.78 18.43
C GLY A 183 4.63 -39.82 17.47
N THR A 184 5.38 -39.11 16.62
CA THR A 184 4.88 -38.52 15.37
C THR A 184 4.30 -39.62 14.46
N LYS A 185 3.15 -39.35 13.84
CA LYS A 185 2.47 -40.22 12.87
C LYS A 185 2.20 -39.52 11.54
N ALA A 186 1.86 -38.24 11.57
CA ALA A 186 1.42 -37.46 10.43
C ALA A 186 2.05 -36.06 10.35
N ILE A 187 2.66 -35.57 11.43
CA ILE A 187 3.70 -34.55 11.38
C ILE A 187 5.05 -35.23 11.09
N ASP A 188 5.89 -34.63 10.24
CA ASP A 188 7.24 -35.11 9.96
C ASP A 188 8.15 -34.92 11.20
N PRO A 189 8.93 -35.94 11.63
CA PRO A 189 9.90 -35.83 12.72
C PRO A 189 10.84 -34.62 12.63
N GLU A 190 11.22 -34.20 11.42
CA GLU A 190 12.12 -33.06 11.19
C GLU A 190 11.51 -31.74 11.69
N VAL A 191 10.18 -31.59 11.68
CA VAL A 191 9.48 -30.41 12.24
C VAL A 191 9.70 -30.28 13.76
N VAL A 192 9.91 -31.40 14.44
CA VAL A 192 10.26 -31.46 15.87
C VAL A 192 11.77 -31.23 16.06
N LEU A 193 12.61 -31.89 15.24
CA LEU A 193 14.07 -31.72 15.28
C LEU A 193 14.50 -30.26 15.05
N MET A 194 13.86 -29.53 14.11
CA MET A 194 14.07 -28.11 13.86
C MET A 194 13.80 -27.18 15.07
N ARG A 195 13.19 -27.68 16.16
CA ARG A 195 12.98 -26.90 17.40
C ARG A 195 13.99 -27.23 18.50
N ILE A 196 14.74 -28.31 18.34
CA ILE A 196 15.80 -28.75 19.25
C ILE A 196 17.11 -28.04 18.84
N ASN A 197 17.77 -27.40 19.80
CA ASN A 197 19.06 -26.74 19.62
C ASN A 197 20.22 -27.68 20.00
N SER A 198 20.01 -28.60 20.94
CA SER A 198 20.99 -29.61 21.38
C SER A 198 21.48 -30.50 20.23
N ARG A 199 22.80 -30.67 20.13
CA ARG A 199 23.49 -31.41 19.05
C ARG A 199 24.46 -32.46 19.58
N ARG A 200 24.87 -33.36 18.69
CA ARG A 200 25.94 -34.33 18.95
C ARG A 200 27.24 -33.61 19.34
N GLY A 201 27.81 -33.97 20.49
CA GLY A 201 28.99 -33.37 21.08
C GLY A 201 28.71 -32.29 22.13
N ASP A 202 27.48 -31.77 22.22
CA ASP A 202 27.11 -30.83 23.29
C ASP A 202 27.07 -31.53 24.66
N ALA A 203 27.28 -30.75 25.73
CA ALA A 203 27.04 -31.21 27.09
C ALA A 203 25.54 -31.16 27.40
N VAL A 204 25.05 -32.13 28.20
CA VAL A 204 23.64 -32.19 28.60
C VAL A 204 23.31 -31.00 29.53
N ASP A 205 22.46 -30.07 29.06
CA ASP A 205 21.88 -28.97 29.86
C ASP A 205 20.37 -29.19 30.03
N PRO A 206 19.89 -29.60 31.23
CA PRO A 206 18.46 -29.73 31.52
C PRO A 206 17.66 -28.45 31.25
N ALA A 207 18.26 -27.27 31.48
CA ALA A 207 17.57 -26.01 31.24
C ALA A 207 17.43 -25.69 29.73
N ALA A 208 18.27 -26.25 28.86
CA ALA A 208 18.08 -26.21 27.41
C ALA A 208 16.95 -27.15 26.99
N ILE A 209 16.96 -28.38 27.52
CA ILE A 209 15.97 -29.41 27.25
C ILE A 209 14.55 -28.95 27.63
N ASP A 210 14.35 -28.33 28.79
CA ASP A 210 13.06 -27.76 29.19
C ASP A 210 12.55 -26.68 28.21
N ARG A 211 13.45 -25.83 27.71
CA ARG A 211 13.13 -24.81 26.70
C ARG A 211 12.74 -25.44 25.37
N GLU A 212 13.29 -26.60 25.03
CA GLU A 212 13.00 -27.33 23.79
C GLU A 212 11.69 -28.10 23.86
N VAL A 213 11.44 -28.81 24.96
CA VAL A 213 10.11 -29.39 25.28
C VAL A 213 9.03 -28.32 25.16
N LYS A 214 9.26 -27.12 25.75
CA LYS A 214 8.33 -26.01 25.59
C LYS A 214 8.17 -25.55 24.13
N LYS A 215 9.24 -25.37 23.36
CA LYS A 215 9.12 -25.00 21.92
C LYS A 215 8.32 -26.03 21.12
N ILE A 216 8.49 -27.32 21.42
CA ILE A 216 7.80 -28.43 20.73
C ILE A 216 6.31 -28.43 21.11
N TRP A 217 5.98 -28.23 22.39
CA TRP A 217 4.60 -28.00 22.83
C TRP A 217 3.98 -26.76 22.15
N ASP A 218 4.75 -25.68 22.05
CA ASP A 218 4.36 -24.43 21.40
C ASP A 218 4.12 -24.57 19.88
N LEU A 219 4.44 -25.71 19.24
CA LEU A 219 3.97 -26.03 17.88
C LEU A 219 2.45 -26.25 17.80
N GLY A 220 1.80 -26.66 18.90
CA GLY A 220 0.35 -26.83 18.99
C GLY A 220 -0.23 -28.15 18.45
N TYR A 221 0.54 -28.95 17.70
CA TYR A 221 0.12 -30.25 17.12
C TYR A 221 0.16 -31.44 18.10
N PHE A 222 0.68 -31.25 19.31
CA PHE A 222 0.91 -32.32 20.27
C PHE A 222 0.05 -32.15 21.53
N SER A 223 -0.40 -33.27 22.08
CA SER A 223 -1.21 -33.38 23.31
C SER A 223 -0.40 -33.80 24.54
N ASP A 224 0.80 -34.33 24.31
CA ASP A 224 1.84 -34.61 25.30
C ASP A 224 3.21 -34.47 24.62
N VAL A 225 4.21 -34.01 25.36
CA VAL A 225 5.61 -33.83 24.93
C VAL A 225 6.51 -34.14 26.13
N SER A 226 7.24 -35.25 26.05
CA SER A 226 8.21 -35.68 27.06
C SER A 226 9.58 -35.93 26.42
N VAL A 227 10.62 -36.02 27.25
CA VAL A 227 12.00 -36.26 26.81
C VAL A 227 12.72 -37.16 27.80
N ASN A 228 13.39 -38.19 27.28
CA ASN A 228 14.15 -39.17 28.07
C ASN A 228 15.60 -39.22 27.61
N ILE A 229 16.52 -39.54 28.52
CA ILE A 229 17.94 -39.73 28.21
C ILE A 229 18.21 -41.23 28.12
N GLU A 230 18.42 -41.75 26.91
CA GLU A 230 18.77 -43.15 26.68
C GLU A 230 20.29 -43.31 26.55
N SER A 231 20.93 -44.00 27.50
CA SER A 231 22.35 -44.34 27.42
C SER A 231 22.57 -45.53 26.48
N ARG A 232 23.28 -45.32 25.37
CA ARG A 232 23.62 -46.32 24.36
C ARG A 232 25.14 -46.58 24.35
N SER A 233 25.60 -47.58 23.58
CA SER A 233 27.01 -48.01 23.56
C SER A 233 27.99 -46.96 23.01
N ASP A 234 27.47 -45.91 22.35
CA ASP A 234 28.20 -44.79 21.79
C ASP A 234 27.92 -43.44 22.49
N GLY A 235 27.10 -43.43 23.55
CA GLY A 235 26.85 -42.28 24.44
C GLY A 235 25.37 -42.01 24.73
N HIS A 236 25.04 -40.80 25.19
CA HIS A 236 23.67 -40.45 25.62
C HIS A 236 22.85 -39.90 24.46
N TYR A 237 21.65 -40.46 24.26
CA TYR A 237 20.67 -39.97 23.29
C TYR A 237 19.54 -39.20 23.99
N LEU A 238 19.19 -38.02 23.47
CA LEU A 238 17.99 -37.30 23.88
C LEU A 238 16.80 -37.77 23.03
N VAL A 239 15.85 -38.47 23.65
CA VAL A 239 14.70 -39.07 22.97
C VAL A 239 13.42 -38.31 23.33
N TYR A 240 12.97 -37.45 22.42
CA TYR A 240 11.75 -36.66 22.57
C TYR A 240 10.55 -37.50 22.11
N THR A 241 9.65 -37.82 23.04
CA THR A 241 8.44 -38.60 22.78
C THR A 241 7.23 -37.68 22.78
N VAL A 242 6.53 -37.61 21.65
CA VAL A 242 5.38 -36.72 21.45
C VAL A 242 4.11 -37.51 21.17
N LYS A 243 2.98 -37.04 21.69
CA LYS A 243 1.65 -37.61 21.40
C LYS A 243 0.89 -36.68 20.47
N GLU A 244 0.98 -36.94 19.17
CA GLU A 244 0.28 -36.16 18.13
C GLU A 244 -1.24 -36.12 18.35
N LYS A 245 -1.85 -34.98 18.06
CA LYS A 245 -3.31 -34.76 18.10
C LYS A 245 -4.03 -35.49 16.97
N PRO A 246 -5.35 -35.73 17.09
CA PRO A 246 -6.15 -36.32 16.01
C PRO A 246 -6.12 -35.47 14.73
N ARG A 247 -6.31 -36.12 13.58
CA ARG A 247 -6.58 -35.45 12.30
C ARG A 247 -8.05 -35.05 12.20
N LEU A 248 -8.32 -33.96 11.50
CA LEU A 248 -9.68 -33.51 11.16
C LEU A 248 -10.26 -34.40 10.05
N GLU A 249 -11.22 -35.26 10.37
CA GLU A 249 -11.88 -36.12 9.37
C GLU A 249 -12.97 -35.40 8.57
N SER A 250 -13.64 -34.42 9.17
CA SER A 250 -14.42 -33.40 8.47
C SER A 250 -14.47 -32.10 9.28
N ILE A 251 -14.87 -31.02 8.61
CA ILE A 251 -15.25 -29.76 9.25
C ILE A 251 -16.70 -29.48 8.85
N ASN A 252 -17.61 -29.65 9.79
CA ASN A 252 -19.04 -29.41 9.58
C ASN A 252 -19.34 -27.98 10.03
N ILE A 253 -19.83 -27.13 9.12
CA ILE A 253 -20.20 -25.74 9.42
C ILE A 253 -21.72 -25.64 9.27
N THR A 254 -22.41 -25.04 10.25
CA THR A 254 -23.86 -24.87 10.24
C THR A 254 -24.27 -23.47 10.70
N GLY A 255 -25.44 -23.01 10.28
CA GLY A 255 -25.92 -21.66 10.58
C GLY A 255 -25.31 -20.57 9.69
N THR A 256 -24.94 -20.91 8.47
CA THR A 256 -24.42 -20.01 7.42
C THR A 256 -25.54 -19.70 6.42
N SER A 257 -26.34 -18.67 6.69
CA SER A 257 -27.52 -18.27 5.90
C SER A 257 -27.36 -16.92 5.22
N GLU A 258 -26.58 -16.01 5.79
CA GLU A 258 -26.29 -14.67 5.26
C GLU A 258 -24.90 -14.59 4.59
N ILE A 259 -24.04 -15.59 4.83
CA ILE A 259 -22.75 -15.79 4.15
C ILE A 259 -22.67 -17.25 3.70
N ASP A 260 -22.23 -17.50 2.47
CA ASP A 260 -22.10 -18.86 1.93
C ASP A 260 -21.08 -19.70 2.72
N GLN A 261 -21.40 -20.99 2.91
CA GLN A 261 -20.53 -21.92 3.65
C GLN A 261 -19.13 -22.05 3.01
N GLU A 262 -19.02 -21.87 1.69
CA GLU A 262 -17.75 -21.88 0.96
C GLU A 262 -16.89 -20.63 1.22
N ASP A 263 -17.50 -19.44 1.39
CA ASP A 263 -16.82 -18.21 1.85
C ASP A 263 -16.21 -18.44 3.25
N VAL A 264 -17.01 -18.99 4.17
CA VAL A 264 -16.60 -19.30 5.55
C VAL A 264 -15.49 -20.35 5.59
N SER A 265 -15.62 -21.44 4.82
CA SER A 265 -14.60 -22.48 4.72
C SER A 265 -13.32 -21.98 4.04
N SER A 266 -13.44 -21.07 3.06
CA SER A 266 -12.29 -20.48 2.37
C SER A 266 -11.48 -19.55 3.26
N ALA A 267 -12.13 -18.86 4.21
CA ALA A 267 -11.44 -18.09 5.26
C ALA A 267 -10.67 -18.98 6.26
N MET A 268 -10.92 -20.29 6.34
CA MET A 268 -10.24 -21.20 7.27
C MET A 268 -8.92 -21.74 6.72
N THR A 269 -7.93 -21.83 7.60
CA THR A 269 -6.62 -22.46 7.39
C THR A 269 -6.70 -23.96 7.66
N SER A 270 -7.49 -24.38 8.66
CA SER A 270 -7.80 -25.78 8.95
C SER A 270 -8.58 -26.40 7.80
N ARG A 271 -8.17 -27.59 7.36
CA ARG A 271 -8.81 -28.33 6.26
C ARG A 271 -8.96 -29.81 6.61
N GLN A 272 -9.84 -30.50 5.90
CA GLN A 272 -9.99 -31.96 6.01
C GLN A 272 -8.64 -32.66 5.80
N GLY A 273 -8.33 -33.67 6.63
CA GLY A 273 -7.06 -34.39 6.64
C GLY A 273 -5.90 -33.71 7.40
N SER A 274 -6.02 -32.44 7.78
CA SER A 274 -4.99 -31.75 8.57
C SER A 274 -4.97 -32.19 10.05
N VAL A 275 -3.83 -32.03 10.72
CA VAL A 275 -3.67 -32.35 12.16
C VAL A 275 -4.24 -31.20 12.99
N LEU A 276 -5.08 -31.50 13.99
CA LEU A 276 -5.70 -30.49 14.84
C LEU A 276 -4.63 -29.64 15.56
N ASN A 277 -4.75 -28.32 15.46
CA ASN A 277 -3.85 -27.36 16.09
C ASN A 277 -4.64 -26.17 16.68
N ASP A 278 -4.58 -26.01 17.99
CA ASP A 278 -5.39 -25.03 18.73
C ASP A 278 -5.07 -23.58 18.33
N LYS A 279 -3.82 -23.29 17.94
CA LYS A 279 -3.39 -21.95 17.50
C LYS A 279 -3.97 -21.62 16.13
N VAL A 280 -4.05 -22.61 15.23
CA VAL A 280 -4.67 -22.47 13.92
C VAL A 280 -6.19 -22.36 14.06
N LEU A 281 -6.81 -23.20 14.90
CA LEU A 281 -8.26 -23.15 15.15
C LEU A 281 -8.70 -21.83 15.80
N ALA A 282 -7.93 -21.28 16.74
CA ALA A 282 -8.20 -19.97 17.33
C ALA A 282 -8.11 -18.83 16.29
N ASP A 283 -7.14 -18.91 15.36
CA ASP A 283 -6.98 -17.96 14.27
C ASP A 283 -8.08 -18.08 13.21
N ASP A 284 -8.54 -19.30 12.91
CA ASP A 284 -9.67 -19.55 12.00
C ASP A 284 -10.99 -19.02 12.59
N LEU A 285 -11.26 -19.27 13.88
CA LEU A 285 -12.40 -18.66 14.57
C LEU A 285 -12.33 -17.14 14.59
N ARG A 286 -11.13 -16.54 14.58
CA ARG A 286 -10.94 -15.09 14.45
C ARG A 286 -11.25 -14.62 13.03
N LYS A 287 -10.68 -15.26 12.00
CA LYS A 287 -10.93 -14.97 10.57
C LYS A 287 -12.41 -15.08 10.19
N ILE A 288 -13.14 -16.06 10.74
CA ILE A 288 -14.59 -16.19 10.53
C ILE A 288 -15.33 -14.98 11.15
N ARG A 289 -15.00 -14.57 12.38
CA ARG A 289 -15.60 -13.35 12.97
C ARG A 289 -15.27 -12.11 12.13
N GLU A 290 -14.03 -11.94 11.70
CA GLU A 290 -13.61 -10.83 10.83
C GLU A 290 -14.38 -10.81 9.49
N LEU A 291 -14.67 -11.97 8.89
CA LEU A 291 -15.49 -12.10 7.67
C LEU A 291 -16.93 -11.64 7.91
N TYR A 292 -17.55 -12.09 9.02
CA TYR A 292 -18.90 -11.69 9.41
C TYR A 292 -18.99 -10.20 9.76
N HIS A 293 -18.02 -9.69 10.53
CA HIS A 293 -17.89 -8.26 10.88
C HIS A 293 -17.79 -7.38 9.63
N LYS A 294 -16.94 -7.74 8.66
CA LYS A 294 -16.83 -7.03 7.36
C LYS A 294 -18.13 -6.98 6.55
N LYS A 295 -19.04 -7.93 6.74
CA LYS A 295 -20.39 -7.88 6.13
C LYS A 295 -21.42 -7.17 7.02
N GLY A 296 -21.14 -6.92 8.29
CA GLY A 296 -21.96 -6.16 9.25
C GLY A 296 -22.56 -6.98 10.40
N PHE A 297 -22.16 -8.25 10.55
CA PHE A 297 -22.71 -9.18 11.54
C PHE A 297 -21.87 -9.20 12.82
N TYR A 298 -21.91 -8.09 13.56
CA TYR A 298 -21.05 -7.87 14.72
C TYR A 298 -21.35 -8.78 15.92
N LEU A 299 -22.60 -9.17 16.08
CA LEU A 299 -23.07 -10.05 17.17
C LEU A 299 -22.93 -11.55 16.85
N VAL A 300 -22.04 -11.92 15.91
CA VAL A 300 -21.82 -13.30 15.50
C VAL A 300 -21.24 -14.15 16.64
N GLU A 301 -21.94 -15.23 16.99
CA GLU A 301 -21.46 -16.23 17.93
C GLU A 301 -20.99 -17.48 17.16
N ILE A 302 -19.84 -18.05 17.52
CA ILE A 302 -19.34 -19.30 16.93
C ILE A 302 -19.11 -20.30 18.06
N LYS A 303 -19.91 -21.37 18.07
CA LYS A 303 -19.79 -22.49 19.01
C LYS A 303 -19.07 -23.64 18.34
N GLN A 304 -17.86 -23.94 18.80
CA GLN A 304 -17.13 -25.14 18.40
C GLN A 304 -17.50 -26.35 19.26
N SER A 305 -17.61 -27.53 18.64
CA SER A 305 -17.58 -28.81 19.35
C SER A 305 -16.78 -29.84 18.55
N MET A 306 -16.23 -30.83 19.25
CA MET A 306 -15.42 -31.89 18.68
C MET A 306 -16.07 -33.23 18.96
N GLN A 307 -16.08 -34.12 17.96
CA GLN A 307 -16.61 -35.48 18.08
C GLN A 307 -15.54 -36.47 17.64
N ASP A 308 -15.09 -37.30 18.58
CA ASP A 308 -14.12 -38.38 18.31
C ASP A 308 -14.73 -39.42 17.37
N THR A 309 -13.89 -39.97 16.52
CA THR A 309 -14.24 -40.97 15.50
C THR A 309 -13.76 -42.36 15.91
N LYS A 310 -14.18 -43.40 15.19
CA LYS A 310 -13.75 -44.78 15.49
C LYS A 310 -12.30 -45.06 15.08
N ASP A 311 -11.79 -44.32 14.10
CA ASP A 311 -10.46 -44.54 13.51
C ASP A 311 -9.39 -43.60 14.10
N GLY A 312 -9.76 -42.76 15.07
CA GLY A 312 -8.86 -41.92 15.85
C GLY A 312 -8.59 -40.52 15.29
N GLY A 313 -9.32 -40.11 14.25
CA GLY A 313 -9.50 -38.70 13.90
C GLY A 313 -10.63 -38.04 14.71
N VAL A 314 -10.94 -36.79 14.39
CA VAL A 314 -11.97 -35.99 15.04
C VAL A 314 -12.77 -35.20 14.01
N ILE A 315 -14.07 -35.06 14.23
CA ILE A 315 -14.96 -34.18 13.47
C ILE A 315 -15.03 -32.84 14.20
N LEU A 316 -14.70 -31.74 13.52
CA LEU A 316 -14.89 -30.38 14.03
C LEU A 316 -16.26 -29.86 13.58
N ASN A 317 -17.15 -29.56 14.53
CA ASN A 317 -18.42 -28.91 14.25
C ASN A 317 -18.35 -27.44 14.66
N LEU A 318 -18.67 -26.53 13.73
CA LEU A 318 -18.77 -25.09 13.95
C LEU A 318 -20.22 -24.66 13.74
N ALA A 319 -20.95 -24.46 14.83
CA ALA A 319 -22.29 -23.89 14.79
C ALA A 319 -22.19 -22.36 14.92
N ILE A 320 -22.62 -21.65 13.87
CA ILE A 320 -22.58 -20.19 13.77
C ILE A 320 -23.98 -19.63 14.05
N THR A 321 -24.05 -18.58 14.87
CA THR A 321 -25.24 -17.75 15.05
C THR A 321 -24.91 -16.37 14.48
N GLU A 322 -25.34 -16.08 13.25
CA GLU A 322 -24.93 -14.88 12.50
C GLU A 322 -25.43 -13.57 13.14
N GLY A 323 -26.60 -13.63 13.79
CA GLY A 323 -27.25 -12.47 14.40
C GLY A 323 -27.88 -11.53 13.37
N LYS A 324 -28.27 -10.33 13.80
CA LYS A 324 -28.77 -9.27 12.88
C LYS A 324 -27.60 -8.49 12.31
N ARG A 325 -27.70 -8.14 11.02
CA ARG A 325 -26.78 -7.18 10.37
C ARG A 325 -26.97 -5.79 10.97
N LEU A 326 -25.95 -5.29 11.65
CA LEU A 326 -25.95 -3.96 12.27
C LEU A 326 -25.30 -2.92 11.34
N TYR A 327 -25.65 -1.65 11.59
CA TYR A 327 -25.12 -0.48 10.90
C TYR A 327 -24.80 0.60 11.95
N ILE A 328 -23.87 1.49 11.64
CA ILE A 328 -23.65 2.74 12.40
C ILE A 328 -24.93 3.56 12.35
N LYS A 329 -25.57 3.68 13.51
CA LYS A 329 -26.79 4.45 13.73
C LYS A 329 -26.46 5.91 14.07
N GLU A 330 -25.38 6.13 14.80
CA GLU A 330 -25.00 7.41 15.38
C GLU A 330 -23.47 7.43 15.57
N ILE A 331 -22.81 8.50 15.12
CA ILE A 331 -21.44 8.82 15.53
C ILE A 331 -21.54 9.96 16.56
N LYS A 332 -20.65 10.01 17.55
CA LYS A 332 -20.61 11.05 18.59
C LYS A 332 -19.23 11.66 18.68
N ILE A 333 -19.16 12.99 18.64
CA ILE A 333 -17.94 13.73 18.95
C ILE A 333 -18.08 14.37 20.33
N GLU A 334 -17.66 13.65 21.37
CA GLU A 334 -17.70 14.15 22.74
C GLU A 334 -16.55 15.12 23.00
N GLY A 335 -16.85 16.27 23.65
CA GLY A 335 -15.85 17.23 24.08
C GLY A 335 -15.52 18.34 23.07
N ALA A 336 -16.05 18.26 21.85
CA ALA A 336 -16.12 19.40 20.92
C ALA A 336 -17.00 20.52 21.50
N LYS A 337 -16.55 21.78 21.41
CA LYS A 337 -17.26 22.97 21.90
C LYS A 337 -17.05 24.19 21.00
N GLU A 338 -15.83 24.39 20.49
CA GLU A 338 -15.55 25.46 19.53
C GLU A 338 -15.82 25.02 18.09
N MET A 339 -15.55 23.75 17.76
CA MET A 339 -15.79 23.17 16.44
C MET A 339 -17.16 22.50 16.35
N SER A 340 -17.81 22.55 15.18
CA SER A 340 -19.11 21.90 15.00
C SER A 340 -18.94 20.39 14.76
N GLU A 341 -19.81 19.58 15.38
CA GLU A 341 -19.81 18.13 15.17
C GLU A 341 -20.06 17.75 13.70
N GLY A 342 -20.84 18.56 12.96
CA GLY A 342 -21.13 18.31 11.54
C GLY A 342 -19.91 18.44 10.64
N ASP A 343 -19.05 19.43 10.89
CA ASP A 343 -17.81 19.63 10.13
C ASP A 343 -16.82 18.49 10.43
N ILE A 344 -16.63 18.16 11.71
CA ILE A 344 -15.77 17.05 12.16
C ILE A 344 -16.23 15.71 11.55
N LYS A 345 -17.55 15.44 11.55
CA LYS A 345 -18.13 14.24 10.93
C LYS A 345 -17.92 14.16 9.42
N SER A 346 -17.64 15.27 8.74
CA SER A 346 -17.45 15.29 7.28
C SER A 346 -16.07 14.84 6.82
N GLU A 347 -15.09 14.74 7.73
CA GLU A 347 -13.73 14.25 7.45
C GLU A 347 -13.56 12.72 7.67
N LEU A 348 -14.58 12.07 8.27
CA LEU A 348 -14.54 10.66 8.67
C LEU A 348 -14.78 9.72 7.47
N ALA A 349 -14.11 8.57 7.46
CA ALA A 349 -14.37 7.50 6.50
C ALA A 349 -15.57 6.63 6.92
N LEU A 350 -15.86 6.59 8.22
CA LEU A 350 -17.09 6.02 8.77
C LEU A 350 -18.22 7.05 8.71
N SER A 351 -19.36 6.68 8.13
CA SER A 351 -20.59 7.48 8.15
C SER A 351 -21.69 6.77 8.92
N GLU A 352 -22.66 7.55 9.41
CA GLU A 352 -23.97 7.06 9.83
C GLU A 352 -24.75 6.50 8.63
N ARG A 353 -25.71 5.60 8.88
CA ARG A 353 -26.57 5.00 7.85
C ARG A 353 -27.57 6.02 7.30
N SER A 354 -27.54 6.23 5.98
CA SER A 354 -28.44 7.12 5.25
C SER A 354 -29.45 6.35 4.37
N ILE A 355 -30.46 7.04 3.86
CA ILE A 355 -31.46 6.52 2.91
C ILE A 355 -30.79 5.99 1.63
N ILE A 356 -29.64 6.56 1.24
CA ILE A 356 -28.85 6.15 0.06
C ILE A 356 -27.80 5.07 0.35
N SER A 357 -27.63 4.61 1.61
CA SER A 357 -26.56 3.68 1.98
C SER A 357 -26.61 2.31 1.29
N TRP A 358 -27.75 1.94 0.69
CA TRP A 358 -27.86 0.75 -0.16
C TRP A 358 -27.16 0.88 -1.52
N ILE A 359 -26.92 2.12 -2.01
CA ILE A 359 -26.13 2.40 -3.21
C ILE A 359 -24.65 2.56 -2.83
N THR A 360 -24.38 3.32 -1.76
CA THR A 360 -23.01 3.74 -1.40
C THR A 360 -22.24 2.69 -0.61
N GLY A 361 -22.92 1.72 0.00
CA GLY A 361 -22.31 0.76 0.93
C GLY A 361 -21.86 1.36 2.27
N THR A 362 -22.23 2.62 2.56
CA THR A 362 -21.86 3.30 3.81
C THR A 362 -22.76 2.90 4.99
N GLY A 363 -22.43 3.34 6.21
CA GLY A 363 -23.13 2.92 7.42
C GLY A 363 -22.72 1.53 7.94
N ILE A 364 -21.83 0.80 7.25
CA ILE A 364 -21.20 -0.41 7.82
C ILE A 364 -19.93 0.04 8.56
N LEU A 365 -19.76 -0.40 9.80
CA LEU A 365 -18.53 -0.17 10.56
C LEU A 365 -17.34 -0.88 9.86
N LYS A 366 -16.15 -0.31 10.03
CA LYS A 366 -14.85 -0.89 9.67
C LYS A 366 -13.90 -0.55 10.80
N GLU A 367 -13.51 -1.52 11.61
CA GLU A 367 -12.72 -1.24 12.82
C GLU A 367 -11.34 -0.66 12.47
N GLU A 368 -10.79 -1.05 11.31
CA GLU A 368 -9.56 -0.49 10.75
C GLU A 368 -9.65 1.01 10.40
N MET A 369 -10.86 1.56 10.28
CA MET A 369 -11.06 3.00 10.03
C MET A 369 -11.13 3.83 11.32
N LEU A 370 -11.33 3.22 12.50
CA LEU A 370 -11.47 3.96 13.76
C LEU A 370 -10.20 4.75 14.12
N GLU A 371 -9.02 4.16 13.95
CA GLU A 371 -7.73 4.83 14.20
C GLU A 371 -7.43 5.91 13.15
N ARG A 372 -7.78 5.64 11.88
CA ARG A 372 -7.72 6.62 10.78
C ARG A 372 -8.62 7.82 11.04
N ASP A 373 -9.83 7.59 11.55
CA ASP A 373 -10.82 8.63 11.83
C ASP A 373 -10.48 9.41 13.10
N SER A 374 -10.01 8.77 14.18
CA SER A 374 -9.40 9.47 15.32
C SER A 374 -8.24 10.38 14.89
N SER A 375 -7.42 9.92 13.94
CA SER A 375 -6.31 10.70 13.38
C SER A 375 -6.79 11.86 12.51
N ALA A 376 -7.82 11.65 11.68
CA ALA A 376 -8.44 12.68 10.84
C ALA A 376 -9.05 13.80 11.69
N ILE A 377 -9.74 13.46 12.81
CA ILE A 377 -10.22 14.44 13.78
C ILE A 377 -9.05 15.25 14.34
N GLY A 378 -7.96 14.59 14.76
CA GLY A 378 -6.76 15.28 15.25
C GLY A 378 -6.18 16.27 14.23
N SER A 379 -6.05 15.85 12.97
CA SER A 379 -5.62 16.70 11.86
C SER A 379 -6.57 17.89 11.62
N PHE A 380 -7.89 17.67 11.60
CA PHE A 380 -8.88 18.73 11.46
C PHE A 380 -8.74 19.81 12.55
N TYR A 381 -8.54 19.42 13.80
CA TYR A 381 -8.32 20.37 14.90
C TYR A 381 -6.98 21.13 14.77
N LEU A 382 -5.90 20.44 14.40
CA LEU A 382 -4.60 21.08 14.12
C LEU A 382 -4.68 22.07 12.94
N ASP A 383 -5.55 21.80 11.96
CA ASP A 383 -5.84 22.65 10.81
C ASP A 383 -6.77 23.84 11.15
N HIS A 384 -7.46 23.79 12.28
CA HIS A 384 -8.25 24.91 12.80
C HIS A 384 -7.54 25.70 13.92
N GLY A 385 -6.30 25.31 14.26
CA GLY A 385 -5.40 26.06 15.16
C GLY A 385 -5.26 25.47 16.56
N PHE A 386 -5.79 24.28 16.81
CA PHE A 386 -5.76 23.63 18.13
C PHE A 386 -4.50 22.75 18.28
N LEU A 387 -3.42 23.36 18.75
CA LEU A 387 -2.10 22.72 18.87
C LEU A 387 -2.02 21.66 19.99
N ASP A 388 -2.85 21.82 21.03
CA ASP A 388 -2.86 20.95 22.22
C ASP A 388 -3.95 19.85 22.13
N VAL A 389 -4.50 19.59 20.94
CA VAL A 389 -5.61 18.64 20.77
C VAL A 389 -5.21 17.21 21.09
N ILE A 390 -6.05 16.52 21.86
CA ILE A 390 -5.91 15.08 22.15
C ILE A 390 -7.22 14.37 21.81
N VAL A 391 -7.19 13.52 20.78
CA VAL A 391 -8.28 12.59 20.45
C VAL A 391 -7.98 11.24 21.11
N LYS A 392 -8.96 10.71 21.85
CA LYS A 392 -8.85 9.37 22.46
C LYS A 392 -9.19 8.28 21.43
N PRO A 393 -8.75 7.02 21.63
CA PRO A 393 -9.26 5.89 20.87
C PRO A 393 -10.79 5.83 20.95
N ALA A 394 -11.44 5.60 19.81
CA ALA A 394 -12.89 5.54 19.73
C ALA A 394 -13.47 4.39 20.57
N THR A 395 -14.63 4.62 21.20
CA THR A 395 -15.41 3.56 21.84
C THR A 395 -16.58 3.16 20.94
N VAL A 396 -16.91 1.87 20.94
CA VAL A 396 -17.98 1.30 20.09
C VAL A 396 -19.01 0.58 20.97
N GLU A 397 -20.26 1.03 20.91
CA GLU A 397 -21.39 0.39 21.58
C GLU A 397 -22.23 -0.39 20.56
N TYR A 398 -22.26 -1.72 20.69
CA TYR A 398 -23.14 -2.59 19.90
C TYR A 398 -24.50 -2.74 20.60
N LYS A 399 -25.58 -2.35 19.92
CA LYS A 399 -26.98 -2.40 20.40
C LYS A 399 -27.85 -3.20 19.43
N GLU A 400 -29.01 -3.66 19.89
CA GLU A 400 -29.92 -4.48 19.07
C GLU A 400 -30.45 -3.76 17.81
N ASP A 401 -30.44 -2.43 17.81
CA ASP A 401 -30.95 -1.56 16.75
C ASP A 401 -29.85 -0.85 15.95
N GLY A 402 -28.58 -1.03 16.30
CA GLY A 402 -27.44 -0.45 15.57
C GLY A 402 -26.17 -0.31 16.40
N ILE A 403 -25.18 0.37 15.82
CA ILE A 403 -23.88 0.66 16.43
C ILE A 403 -23.81 2.16 16.74
N ILE A 404 -23.28 2.52 17.91
CA ILE A 404 -22.85 3.89 18.21
C ILE A 404 -21.33 3.92 18.29
N VAL A 405 -20.70 4.89 17.63
CA VAL A 405 -19.25 5.11 17.67
C VAL A 405 -18.98 6.47 18.32
N THR A 406 -18.26 6.50 19.44
CA THR A 406 -17.96 7.74 20.17
C THR A 406 -16.46 8.06 20.11
N PHE A 407 -16.13 9.24 19.59
CA PHE A 407 -14.80 9.82 19.63
C PHE A 407 -14.76 10.90 20.71
N THR A 408 -13.95 10.73 21.76
CA THR A 408 -13.77 11.76 22.79
C THR A 408 -12.56 12.63 22.45
N VAL A 409 -12.80 13.93 22.27
CA VAL A 409 -11.81 14.96 21.97
C VAL A 409 -11.56 15.84 23.20
N ILE A 410 -10.31 16.25 23.38
CA ILE A 410 -9.91 17.34 24.27
C ILE A 410 -9.31 18.41 23.36
N GLU A 411 -10.07 19.48 23.09
CA GLU A 411 -9.73 20.47 22.05
C GLU A 411 -8.41 21.21 22.34
N GLY A 412 -8.13 21.53 23.60
CA GLY A 412 -6.99 22.37 23.97
C GLY A 412 -7.28 23.87 23.77
N SER A 413 -6.26 24.68 23.50
CA SER A 413 -6.41 26.10 23.16
C SER A 413 -6.28 26.34 21.66
N ARG A 414 -7.00 27.34 21.14
CA ARG A 414 -6.97 27.71 19.72
C ARG A 414 -6.02 28.87 19.44
N TYR A 415 -4.99 28.64 18.63
CA TYR A 415 -3.90 29.61 18.40
C TYR A 415 -4.07 30.40 17.09
N LYS A 416 -3.90 31.73 17.19
CA LYS A 416 -3.77 32.63 16.03
C LYS A 416 -2.33 32.68 15.51
N LEU A 417 -2.19 32.95 14.22
CA LEU A 417 -0.86 33.11 13.60
C LEU A 417 -0.16 34.37 14.10
N GLY A 418 1.09 34.20 14.53
CA GLY A 418 2.02 35.26 14.88
C GLY A 418 3.02 35.51 13.76
N ASP A 419 4.30 35.55 14.10
CA ASP A 419 5.35 35.92 13.15
C ASP A 419 5.78 34.70 12.31
N ILE A 420 5.82 34.85 10.98
CA ILE A 420 6.50 33.90 10.09
C ILE A 420 7.99 34.26 10.00
N LYS A 421 8.87 33.32 10.38
CA LYS A 421 10.33 33.49 10.48
C LYS A 421 11.05 32.39 9.68
N PHE A 422 12.24 32.68 9.18
CA PHE A 422 13.10 31.71 8.48
C PHE A 422 14.40 31.48 9.24
N ALA A 423 14.97 30.28 9.10
CA ALA A 423 16.30 29.95 9.62
C ALA A 423 17.00 28.95 8.68
N GLY A 424 18.25 29.24 8.29
CA GLY A 424 19.04 28.43 7.36
C GLY A 424 19.55 29.22 6.16
N ASP A 425 20.04 28.51 5.15
CA ASP A 425 20.70 29.10 3.98
C ASP A 425 19.70 29.57 2.91
N LEU A 426 19.24 30.82 3.03
CA LEU A 426 18.29 31.41 2.09
C LEU A 426 18.86 31.46 0.66
N ILE A 427 18.08 30.95 -0.31
CA ILE A 427 18.42 30.96 -1.74
C ILE A 427 18.01 32.26 -2.46
N ASP A 428 17.12 33.04 -1.84
CA ASP A 428 16.44 34.20 -2.42
C ASP A 428 16.04 35.18 -1.30
N THR A 429 15.43 36.33 -1.63
CA THR A 429 15.01 37.29 -0.60
C THR A 429 13.85 36.77 0.26
N ASP A 430 13.83 37.20 1.53
CA ASP A 430 12.72 36.98 2.48
C ASP A 430 11.36 37.30 1.85
N GLU A 431 11.27 38.42 1.15
CA GLU A 431 10.07 38.93 0.46
C GLU A 431 9.57 37.96 -0.62
N LYS A 432 10.48 37.42 -1.45
CA LYS A 432 10.14 36.49 -2.51
C LYS A 432 9.73 35.13 -1.96
N ILE A 433 10.40 34.65 -0.91
CA ILE A 433 10.01 33.40 -0.23
C ILE A 433 8.63 33.58 0.44
N ARG A 434 8.39 34.70 1.13
CA ARG A 434 7.06 35.04 1.71
C ARG A 434 5.95 35.10 0.67
N SER A 435 6.22 35.62 -0.54
CA SER A 435 5.20 35.78 -1.58
C SER A 435 4.48 34.47 -1.97
N ILE A 436 5.19 33.33 -1.93
CA ILE A 436 4.65 32.00 -2.25
C ILE A 436 3.98 31.30 -1.07
N LEU A 437 4.16 31.79 0.16
CA LEU A 437 3.53 31.21 1.35
C LEU A 437 2.05 31.60 1.45
N THR A 438 1.23 30.67 1.89
CA THR A 438 -0.18 30.94 2.27
C THR A 438 -0.25 31.39 3.73
N LEU A 439 0.56 30.81 4.62
CA LEU A 439 0.55 31.12 6.05
C LEU A 439 1.02 32.57 6.35
N ASP A 440 1.91 33.13 5.53
CA ASP A 440 2.35 34.54 5.60
C ASP A 440 1.25 35.53 5.14
N LYS A 441 0.19 35.06 4.48
CA LYS A 441 -1.00 35.87 4.15
C LYS A 441 -1.99 35.80 5.32
N MET A 442 -2.35 34.59 5.75
CA MET A 442 -3.20 34.32 6.93
C MET A 442 -2.69 35.05 8.20
N ALA A 443 -1.38 35.13 8.41
CA ALA A 443 -0.79 35.87 9.52
C ALA A 443 -1.05 37.38 9.49
N LYS A 444 -1.14 38.01 8.30
CA LYS A 444 -1.46 39.43 8.14
C LYS A 444 -2.94 39.72 8.43
N ASP A 445 -3.80 38.79 8.01
CA ASP A 445 -5.24 38.84 8.24
C ASP A 445 -5.63 38.41 9.68
N LYS A 446 -4.65 37.92 10.45
CA LYS A 446 -4.75 37.46 11.86
C LYS A 446 -5.65 36.23 12.02
N ASP A 447 -5.60 35.33 11.05
CA ASP A 447 -6.28 34.04 11.07
C ASP A 447 -5.70 33.07 12.10
N TYR A 448 -6.37 31.92 12.23
CA TYR A 448 -5.91 30.81 13.05
C TYR A 448 -4.79 30.02 12.34
N PHE A 449 -3.96 29.34 13.13
CA PHE A 449 -2.95 28.42 12.61
C PHE A 449 -3.62 27.25 11.87
N ASN A 450 -2.93 26.73 10.85
CA ASN A 450 -3.34 25.55 10.10
C ASN A 450 -2.10 24.70 9.77
N LEU A 451 -2.11 23.42 10.16
CA LEU A 451 -0.96 22.52 10.02
C LEU A 451 -0.72 22.10 8.57
N SER A 452 -1.77 21.72 7.85
CA SER A 452 -1.72 21.34 6.43
C SER A 452 -1.16 22.47 5.55
N VAL A 453 -1.55 23.72 5.79
CA VAL A 453 -1.01 24.89 5.09
C VAL A 453 0.46 25.11 5.45
N MET A 454 0.87 24.93 6.72
CA MET A 454 2.28 24.99 7.09
C MET A 454 3.12 23.88 6.43
N GLN A 455 2.56 22.68 6.26
CA GLN A 455 3.20 21.57 5.54
C GLN A 455 3.26 21.83 4.04
N GLU A 456 2.19 22.35 3.44
CA GLU A 456 2.13 22.76 2.03
C GLU A 456 3.17 23.87 1.75
N ASP A 457 3.28 24.87 2.62
CA ASP A 457 4.27 25.94 2.55
C ASP A 457 5.70 25.42 2.74
N SER A 458 5.93 24.47 3.66
CA SER A 458 7.21 23.77 3.80
C SER A 458 7.60 23.05 2.49
N LYS A 459 6.62 22.42 1.83
CA LYS A 459 6.80 21.79 0.52
C LYS A 459 7.07 22.82 -0.58
N LYS A 460 6.35 23.95 -0.63
CA LYS A 460 6.60 25.06 -1.59
C LYS A 460 8.03 25.60 -1.47
N ILE A 461 8.54 25.75 -0.26
CA ILE A 461 9.94 26.17 -0.01
C ILE A 461 10.90 25.09 -0.55
N SER A 462 10.68 23.81 -0.23
CA SER A 462 11.52 22.71 -0.72
C SER A 462 11.51 22.62 -2.26
N ASP A 463 10.32 22.72 -2.88
CA ASP A 463 10.14 22.76 -4.33
C ASP A 463 10.86 23.95 -4.99
N LEU A 464 10.83 25.16 -4.39
CA LEU A 464 11.56 26.32 -4.90
C LEU A 464 13.08 26.07 -4.98
N TYR A 465 13.64 25.38 -3.99
CA TYR A 465 15.08 25.07 -3.96
C TYR A 465 15.40 23.93 -4.95
N ALA A 466 14.55 22.92 -5.02
CA ALA A 466 14.62 21.86 -6.02
C ALA A 466 14.59 22.43 -7.45
N ASP A 467 13.78 23.45 -7.72
CA ASP A 467 13.68 24.11 -9.04
C ASP A 467 14.97 24.82 -9.44
N TYR A 468 15.72 25.37 -8.48
CA TYR A 468 17.07 25.91 -8.67
C TYR A 468 18.19 24.85 -8.72
N GLY A 469 17.87 23.56 -8.57
CA GLY A 469 18.82 22.44 -8.72
C GLY A 469 19.28 21.78 -7.41
N TYR A 470 18.65 22.09 -6.29
CA TYR A 470 18.96 21.50 -4.98
C TYR A 470 18.01 20.34 -4.69
N ALA A 471 18.28 19.18 -5.30
CA ALA A 471 17.37 18.02 -5.31
C ALA A 471 17.03 17.46 -3.92
N PHE A 472 17.91 17.66 -2.94
CA PHE A 472 17.76 17.22 -1.56
C PHE A 472 17.52 18.38 -0.59
N ALA A 473 16.98 19.50 -1.07
CA ALA A 473 16.63 20.62 -0.20
C ALA A 473 15.42 20.25 0.68
N GLU A 474 15.57 20.45 1.99
CA GLU A 474 14.54 20.16 2.99
C GLU A 474 14.13 21.44 3.70
N ALA A 475 12.82 21.68 3.81
CA ALA A 475 12.28 22.71 4.70
C ALA A 475 11.20 22.13 5.60
N TYR A 476 11.19 22.53 6.88
CA TYR A 476 10.15 22.14 7.84
C TYR A 476 9.71 23.33 8.70
N GLY A 477 8.39 23.51 8.81
CA GLY A 477 7.78 24.46 9.73
C GLY A 477 7.83 23.98 11.18
N SER A 478 8.30 24.84 12.08
CA SER A 478 8.30 24.63 13.53
C SER A 478 7.36 25.66 14.20
N PRO A 479 6.17 25.25 14.65
CA PRO A 479 5.27 26.11 15.43
C PRO A 479 5.81 26.32 16.84
N LYS A 480 5.73 27.56 17.34
CA LYS A 480 6.24 28.01 18.65
C LYS A 480 5.18 28.88 19.35
N PRO A 481 4.35 28.30 20.22
CA PRO A 481 3.34 29.04 20.99
C PRO A 481 3.96 30.11 21.90
N ARG A 482 3.36 31.30 21.93
CA ARG A 482 3.74 32.44 22.79
C ARG A 482 3.08 32.36 24.17
N GLY A 483 3.25 31.22 24.85
CA GLY A 483 2.65 31.01 26.18
C GLY A 483 1.13 31.25 26.20
N GLU A 484 0.67 32.11 27.13
CA GLU A 484 -0.75 32.43 27.35
C GLU A 484 -1.35 33.41 26.31
N GLU A 485 -0.57 33.94 25.35
CA GLU A 485 -1.09 34.90 24.35
C GLU A 485 -2.07 34.26 23.33
N HIS A 486 -2.19 32.93 23.30
CA HIS A 486 -2.90 32.17 22.25
C HIS A 486 -2.45 32.55 20.81
N ILE A 487 -1.17 32.89 20.66
CA ILE A 487 -0.52 33.18 19.38
C ILE A 487 0.60 32.14 19.15
N VAL A 488 0.79 31.71 17.90
CA VAL A 488 1.88 30.81 17.50
C VAL A 488 2.74 31.44 16.40
N ASP A 489 4.02 31.60 16.68
CA ASP A 489 5.03 31.92 15.67
C ASP A 489 5.38 30.65 14.88
N VAL A 490 5.70 30.79 13.59
CA VAL A 490 6.18 29.66 12.77
C VAL A 490 7.57 29.97 12.26
N THR A 491 8.54 29.12 12.62
CA THR A 491 9.89 29.16 12.06
C THR A 491 10.05 28.08 11.01
N TYR A 492 10.22 28.46 9.74
CA TYR A 492 10.64 27.53 8.70
C TYR A 492 12.15 27.34 8.77
N HIS A 493 12.58 26.13 9.11
CA HIS A 493 13.98 25.72 9.11
C HIS A 493 14.32 25.09 7.76
N ILE A 494 15.37 25.57 7.09
CA ILE A 494 15.69 25.24 5.69
C ILE A 494 17.12 24.73 5.55
N THR A 495 17.28 23.51 5.06
CA THR A 495 18.56 22.88 4.74
C THR A 495 18.71 22.77 3.22
N LYS A 496 19.62 23.56 2.66
CA LYS A 496 19.80 23.71 1.21
C LYS A 496 20.44 22.51 0.51
N ASN A 497 21.36 21.81 1.19
CA ASN A 497 22.16 20.72 0.65
C ASN A 497 22.90 21.07 -0.67
N ASN A 498 23.44 20.08 -1.37
CA ASN A 498 24.25 20.31 -2.58
C ASN A 498 23.37 20.57 -3.81
N LYS A 499 23.91 21.35 -4.76
CA LYS A 499 23.33 21.52 -6.09
C LYS A 499 23.77 20.35 -6.98
N VAL A 500 22.84 19.68 -7.66
CA VAL A 500 23.13 18.44 -8.39
C VAL A 500 22.80 18.49 -9.88
N TYR A 501 23.49 17.64 -10.63
CA TYR A 501 23.26 17.36 -12.05
C TYR A 501 22.75 15.93 -12.21
N VAL A 502 21.85 15.72 -13.17
CA VAL A 502 21.36 14.39 -13.55
C VAL A 502 22.42 13.75 -14.44
N ARG A 503 23.21 12.82 -13.89
CA ARG A 503 24.24 12.11 -14.67
C ARG A 503 23.60 11.25 -15.77
N ARG A 504 22.49 10.60 -15.45
CA ARG A 504 21.70 9.82 -16.42
C ARG A 504 20.28 9.56 -15.95
N VAL A 505 19.38 9.35 -16.90
CA VAL A 505 18.03 8.83 -16.67
C VAL A 505 18.03 7.31 -16.83
N VAL A 506 17.59 6.59 -15.80
CA VAL A 506 17.52 5.12 -15.78
C VAL A 506 16.05 4.69 -15.71
N LEU A 507 15.59 3.87 -16.66
CA LEU A 507 14.22 3.36 -16.66
C LEU A 507 14.13 2.02 -15.91
N ASP A 508 12.98 1.74 -15.31
CA ASP A 508 12.67 0.47 -14.65
C ASP A 508 11.17 0.12 -14.79
N GLY A 509 10.88 -1.17 -14.97
CA GLY A 509 9.53 -1.72 -15.08
C GLY A 509 8.82 -1.61 -16.44
N ASN A 510 9.41 -0.96 -17.46
CA ASN A 510 8.84 -0.88 -18.81
C ASN A 510 9.10 -2.17 -19.64
N THR A 511 8.30 -3.20 -19.43
CA THR A 511 8.44 -4.52 -20.10
C THR A 511 7.96 -4.55 -21.54
N ARG A 512 6.96 -3.74 -21.90
CA ARG A 512 6.35 -3.66 -23.23
C ARG A 512 6.65 -2.32 -23.92
N THR A 513 6.58 -1.22 -23.17
CA THR A 513 6.79 0.14 -23.65
C THR A 513 8.27 0.39 -23.89
N ARG A 514 8.61 0.89 -25.07
CA ARG A 514 10.00 1.18 -25.45
C ARG A 514 10.51 2.44 -24.76
N ASP A 515 11.79 2.44 -24.43
CA ASP A 515 12.47 3.52 -23.70
C ASP A 515 12.25 4.89 -24.35
N ASN A 516 12.30 4.98 -25.68
CA ASN A 516 12.07 6.23 -26.41
C ASN A 516 10.70 6.86 -26.12
N VAL A 517 9.67 6.05 -25.84
CA VAL A 517 8.32 6.52 -25.51
C VAL A 517 8.26 7.22 -24.15
N ILE A 518 9.14 6.83 -23.22
CA ILE A 518 9.26 7.41 -21.87
C ILE A 518 10.24 8.59 -21.90
N LEU A 519 11.44 8.39 -22.46
CA LEU A 519 12.51 9.40 -22.50
C LEU A 519 12.09 10.69 -23.23
N ARG A 520 11.28 10.61 -24.29
CA ARG A 520 10.80 11.79 -25.03
C ARG A 520 9.77 12.64 -24.28
N GLU A 521 9.26 12.14 -23.16
CA GLU A 521 8.37 12.88 -22.24
C GLU A 521 9.11 13.41 -21.00
N MET A 522 10.38 13.01 -20.81
CA MET A 522 11.27 13.60 -19.84
C MET A 522 11.71 15.01 -20.28
N ARG A 523 11.86 15.91 -19.30
CA ARG A 523 12.42 17.26 -19.45
C ARG A 523 13.80 17.40 -18.82
N LEU A 524 14.13 16.52 -17.87
CA LEU A 524 15.51 16.27 -17.44
C LEU A 524 16.11 15.14 -18.28
N THR A 525 17.35 15.34 -18.72
CA THR A 525 18.14 14.38 -19.51
C THR A 525 19.49 14.12 -18.84
N ASP A 526 20.24 13.16 -19.38
CA ASP A 526 21.65 12.96 -19.08
C ASP A 526 22.43 14.29 -19.21
N ASP A 527 23.39 14.49 -18.31
CA ASP A 527 24.17 15.71 -18.04
C ASP A 527 23.39 17.02 -17.79
N SER A 528 22.06 16.98 -17.69
CA SER A 528 21.26 18.19 -17.40
C SER A 528 21.40 18.63 -15.93
N GLN A 529 21.37 19.95 -15.68
CA GLN A 529 21.22 20.43 -14.31
C GLN A 529 19.85 20.00 -13.77
N PHE A 530 19.81 19.49 -12.54
CA PHE A 530 18.53 19.16 -11.91
C PHE A 530 17.60 20.39 -11.83
N SER A 531 16.30 20.16 -11.94
CA SER A 531 15.25 21.12 -11.61
C SER A 531 13.98 20.38 -11.23
N GLY A 532 13.46 20.63 -10.03
CA GLY A 532 12.23 20.02 -9.52
C GLY A 532 11.04 20.25 -10.46
N LYS A 533 10.91 21.46 -11.01
CA LYS A 533 9.89 21.84 -11.99
C LYS A 533 9.88 20.95 -13.22
N GLU A 534 11.04 20.73 -13.82
CA GLU A 534 11.16 19.89 -15.02
C GLU A 534 11.00 18.40 -14.67
N LEU A 535 11.39 17.97 -13.46
CA LEU A 535 11.07 16.63 -12.96
C LEU A 535 9.55 16.42 -12.79
N ARG A 536 8.88 17.29 -12.04
CA ARG A 536 7.42 17.26 -11.82
C ARG A 536 6.68 17.29 -13.17
N ARG A 537 7.12 18.15 -14.11
CA ARG A 537 6.57 18.19 -15.47
C ARG A 537 6.82 16.92 -16.28
N SER A 538 7.95 16.24 -16.08
CA SER A 538 8.21 14.93 -16.69
C SER A 538 7.21 13.88 -16.19
N MET A 539 6.98 13.83 -14.88
CA MET A 539 6.03 12.90 -14.28
C MET A 539 4.57 13.22 -14.69
N ASP A 540 4.19 14.50 -14.78
CA ASP A 540 2.90 14.91 -15.36
C ASP A 540 2.72 14.33 -16.77
N ARG A 541 3.72 14.46 -17.64
CA ARG A 541 3.66 14.00 -19.04
C ARG A 541 3.56 12.48 -19.13
N LEU A 542 4.33 11.74 -18.34
CA LEU A 542 4.25 10.28 -18.28
C LEU A 542 2.89 9.78 -17.77
N ASN A 543 2.35 10.40 -16.71
CA ASN A 543 1.01 10.08 -16.21
C ASN A 543 -0.08 10.40 -17.27
N ASN A 544 0.07 11.52 -18.00
CA ASN A 544 -0.83 11.90 -19.10
C ASN A 544 -0.79 10.95 -20.32
N LEU A 545 0.22 10.08 -20.48
CA LEU A 545 0.17 9.00 -21.48
C LEU A 545 -0.92 7.96 -21.15
N GLY A 546 -1.18 7.74 -19.86
CA GLY A 546 -2.11 6.71 -19.38
C GLY A 546 -1.63 5.27 -19.58
N PHE A 547 -0.34 5.04 -19.90
CA PHE A 547 0.22 3.70 -20.12
C PHE A 547 0.59 2.96 -18.82
N PHE A 548 0.67 3.70 -17.71
CA PHE A 548 1.17 3.21 -16.43
C PHE A 548 0.13 3.34 -15.33
N GLU A 549 0.12 2.40 -14.39
CA GLU A 549 -0.61 2.49 -13.12
C GLU A 549 0.13 3.41 -12.14
N ILE A 550 1.46 3.31 -12.13
CA ILE A 550 2.40 4.11 -11.33
C ILE A 550 3.48 4.63 -12.28
N ALA A 551 3.80 5.92 -12.22
CA ALA A 551 4.95 6.52 -12.87
C ALA A 551 5.61 7.49 -11.90
N GLU A 552 6.74 7.07 -11.33
CA GLU A 552 7.42 7.73 -10.21
C GLU A 552 8.90 7.94 -10.51
N SER A 553 9.49 8.95 -9.87
CA SER A 553 10.92 9.27 -9.97
C SER A 553 11.63 9.14 -8.62
N GLU A 554 12.67 8.30 -8.59
CA GLU A 554 13.58 8.13 -7.48
C GLU A 554 14.92 8.80 -7.82
N ILE A 555 15.39 9.69 -6.94
CA ILE A 555 16.66 10.39 -7.11
C ILE A 555 17.73 9.61 -6.35
N ILE A 556 18.62 8.94 -7.08
CA ILE A 556 19.64 8.06 -6.49
C ILE A 556 20.96 8.85 -6.33
N PRO A 557 21.45 9.08 -5.10
CA PRO A 557 22.75 9.69 -4.87
C PRO A 557 23.87 8.85 -5.45
N THR A 558 24.89 9.49 -6.03
CA THR A 558 26.07 8.80 -6.53
C THR A 558 27.26 8.94 -5.56
N GLY A 559 28.43 8.42 -5.92
CA GLY A 559 29.67 8.68 -5.19
C GLY A 559 30.18 10.13 -5.30
N ASN A 560 29.63 10.94 -6.22
CA ASN A 560 29.87 12.38 -6.29
C ASN A 560 28.66 13.12 -5.67
N PRO A 561 28.83 13.94 -4.62
CA PRO A 561 27.72 14.67 -3.97
C PRO A 561 27.01 15.70 -4.86
N ASN A 562 27.56 16.00 -6.05
CA ASN A 562 26.98 16.91 -7.05
C ASN A 562 26.33 16.17 -8.24
N GLU A 563 26.27 14.82 -8.22
CA GLU A 563 25.67 14.00 -9.27
C GLU A 563 24.60 13.06 -8.70
N VAL A 564 23.48 12.92 -9.42
CA VAL A 564 22.41 11.95 -9.14
C VAL A 564 22.09 11.12 -10.40
N ASP A 565 21.79 9.83 -10.22
CA ASP A 565 21.12 9.03 -11.25
C ASP A 565 19.60 9.20 -11.04
N LEU A 566 18.87 9.60 -12.08
CA LEU A 566 17.41 9.77 -12.02
C LEU A 566 16.73 8.47 -12.44
N LYS A 567 16.22 7.70 -11.48
CA LYS A 567 15.53 6.43 -11.77
C LYS A 567 14.03 6.65 -11.94
N VAL A 568 13.53 6.45 -13.15
CA VAL A 568 12.10 6.50 -13.49
C VAL A 568 11.52 5.09 -13.39
N LYS A 569 10.74 4.84 -12.33
CA LYS A 569 10.04 3.59 -12.09
C LYS A 569 8.64 3.68 -12.71
N VAL A 570 8.30 2.76 -13.60
CA VAL A 570 6.93 2.64 -14.14
C VAL A 570 6.35 1.25 -13.90
N LYS A 571 5.06 1.20 -13.53
CA LYS A 571 4.27 -0.03 -13.49
C LYS A 571 3.30 -0.01 -14.67
N GLU A 572 3.55 -0.80 -15.70
CA GLU A 572 2.69 -0.87 -16.87
C GLU A 572 1.30 -1.43 -16.54
N LYS A 573 0.26 -0.88 -17.19
CA LYS A 573 -1.12 -1.40 -17.11
C LYS A 573 -1.67 -1.72 -18.50
N PRO A 574 -2.78 -2.47 -18.62
CA PRO A 574 -3.43 -2.69 -19.90
C PRO A 574 -3.80 -1.36 -20.60
N THR A 575 -3.23 -1.13 -21.79
CA THR A 575 -3.48 0.04 -22.65
C THR A 575 -4.54 -0.21 -23.72
N GLY A 576 -4.94 -1.47 -23.87
CA GLY A 576 -6.08 -1.89 -24.68
C GLY A 576 -7.38 -1.87 -23.88
N ALA A 577 -8.48 -1.47 -24.52
CA ALA A 577 -9.82 -1.45 -23.94
C ALA A 577 -10.89 -1.83 -24.98
N LEU A 578 -11.86 -2.63 -24.54
CA LEU A 578 -13.15 -2.79 -25.21
C LEU A 578 -14.18 -1.96 -24.43
N ILE A 579 -14.79 -0.98 -25.11
CA ILE A 579 -15.73 -0.02 -24.53
C ILE A 579 -17.06 -0.20 -25.26
N GLY A 580 -18.03 -0.82 -24.60
CA GLY A 580 -19.43 -0.82 -25.03
C GLY A 580 -20.18 0.34 -24.39
N GLY A 581 -20.95 1.09 -25.19
CA GLY A 581 -21.83 2.15 -24.72
C GLY A 581 -23.25 1.91 -25.21
N VAL A 582 -24.22 2.05 -24.31
CA VAL A 582 -25.63 2.25 -24.69
C VAL A 582 -26.01 3.67 -24.31
N GLY A 583 -26.92 4.28 -25.07
CA GLY A 583 -27.32 5.65 -24.82
C GLY A 583 -28.68 5.98 -25.40
N TYR A 584 -29.20 7.13 -24.98
CA TYR A 584 -30.41 7.72 -25.52
C TYR A 584 -30.27 9.23 -25.44
N SER A 585 -30.66 9.94 -26.49
CA SER A 585 -30.89 11.38 -26.40
C SER A 585 -32.16 11.82 -27.13
N THR A 586 -32.76 12.93 -26.68
CA THR A 586 -33.97 13.50 -27.31
C THR A 586 -33.77 13.85 -28.79
N PHE A 587 -32.52 14.09 -29.24
CA PHE A 587 -32.19 14.42 -30.62
C PHE A 587 -31.86 13.20 -31.50
N SER A 588 -31.15 12.21 -30.96
CA SER A 588 -30.62 11.05 -31.70
C SER A 588 -31.38 9.74 -31.45
N SER A 589 -32.37 9.76 -30.55
CA SER A 589 -33.06 8.58 -30.03
C SER A 589 -32.12 7.59 -29.33
N PHE A 590 -32.53 6.34 -29.18
CA PHE A 590 -31.67 5.26 -28.68
C PHE A 590 -30.48 5.02 -29.61
N GLY A 591 -29.34 4.64 -29.03
CA GLY A 591 -28.20 4.15 -29.77
C GLY A 591 -27.27 3.24 -28.95
N VAL A 592 -26.48 2.46 -29.67
CA VAL A 592 -25.43 1.58 -29.14
C VAL A 592 -24.11 1.88 -29.85
N SER A 593 -23.01 1.75 -29.12
CA SER A 593 -21.66 1.89 -29.66
C SER A 593 -20.73 0.81 -29.09
N ALA A 594 -19.73 0.45 -29.88
CA ALA A 594 -18.67 -0.47 -29.49
C ALA A 594 -17.34 0.09 -30.02
N THR A 595 -16.40 0.32 -29.10
CA THR A 595 -15.06 0.83 -29.43
C THR A 595 -14.01 -0.17 -28.95
N ILE A 596 -13.18 -0.67 -29.85
CA ILE A 596 -11.97 -1.42 -29.55
C ILE A 596 -10.80 -0.45 -29.73
N MET A 597 -10.03 -0.21 -28.67
CA MET A 597 -8.83 0.63 -28.76
C MET A 597 -7.60 0.00 -28.12
N GLU A 598 -6.42 0.38 -28.58
CA GLU A 598 -5.12 0.10 -27.98
C GLU A 598 -4.28 1.38 -28.09
N ARG A 599 -3.92 1.98 -26.94
CA ARG A 599 -3.23 3.28 -26.87
C ARG A 599 -1.71 3.19 -27.01
N ASN A 600 -1.13 2.00 -26.88
CA ASN A 600 0.31 1.75 -26.89
C ASN A 600 0.67 0.53 -27.76
N LEU A 601 0.17 0.52 -29.00
CA LEU A 601 0.34 -0.57 -29.95
C LEU A 601 1.83 -0.87 -30.18
N TRP A 602 2.21 -2.14 -29.95
CA TRP A 602 3.59 -2.66 -29.98
C TRP A 602 4.60 -1.89 -29.10
N GLY A 603 4.13 -1.22 -28.04
CA GLY A 603 4.99 -0.49 -27.11
C GLY A 603 5.58 0.81 -27.67
N LYS A 604 5.05 1.34 -28.79
CA LYS A 604 5.56 2.53 -29.48
C LYS A 604 4.81 3.84 -29.12
N GLY A 605 3.83 3.75 -28.22
CA GLY A 605 2.88 4.84 -27.97
C GLY A 605 2.01 5.18 -29.18
N TYR A 606 1.83 4.24 -30.13
CA TYR A 606 0.88 4.39 -31.23
C TYR A 606 -0.51 4.04 -30.73
N ALA A 607 -1.52 4.87 -31.04
CA ALA A 607 -2.90 4.58 -30.72
C ALA A 607 -3.63 4.02 -31.95
N LEU A 608 -4.40 2.95 -31.78
CA LEU A 608 -5.38 2.47 -32.75
C LEU A 608 -6.76 2.45 -32.08
N SER A 609 -7.78 2.91 -32.78
CA SER A 609 -9.18 2.85 -32.35
C SER A 609 -10.06 2.41 -33.51
N LEU A 610 -10.92 1.43 -33.26
CA LEU A 610 -11.98 0.96 -34.15
C LEU A 610 -13.32 1.14 -33.43
N GLN A 611 -14.17 2.01 -33.95
CA GLN A 611 -15.47 2.35 -33.37
C GLN A 611 -16.59 1.99 -34.33
N ALA A 612 -17.64 1.35 -33.81
CA ALA A 612 -18.94 1.21 -34.44
C ALA A 612 -20.01 1.93 -33.61
N LEU A 613 -20.99 2.52 -34.28
CA LEU A 613 -22.11 3.27 -33.72
C LEU A 613 -23.38 2.94 -34.52
N PHE A 614 -24.49 2.72 -33.81
CA PHE A 614 -25.82 2.61 -34.39
C PHE A 614 -26.82 3.34 -33.50
N SER A 615 -27.43 4.41 -33.99
CA SER A 615 -28.55 5.11 -33.36
C SER A 615 -29.72 5.27 -34.33
N GLY A 616 -30.88 5.70 -33.84
CA GLY A 616 -32.08 5.93 -34.66
C GLY A 616 -31.93 6.96 -35.79
N ARG A 617 -30.81 7.68 -35.88
CA ARG A 617 -30.49 8.64 -36.94
C ARG A 617 -29.08 8.49 -37.56
N ARG A 618 -28.23 7.62 -37.02
CA ARG A 618 -26.84 7.51 -37.46
C ARG A 618 -26.29 6.10 -37.30
N SER A 619 -25.79 5.52 -38.40
CA SER A 619 -24.91 4.35 -38.35
C SER A 619 -23.52 4.77 -38.80
N ALA A 620 -22.49 4.53 -38.00
CA ALA A 620 -21.12 4.94 -38.33
C ALA A 620 -20.07 3.89 -37.92
N TYR A 621 -19.05 3.77 -38.77
CA TYR A 621 -17.86 2.96 -38.53
C TYR A 621 -16.63 3.86 -38.73
N THR A 622 -15.73 3.89 -37.75
CA THR A 622 -14.54 4.75 -37.76
C THR A 622 -13.31 3.96 -37.34
N ALA A 623 -12.28 3.96 -38.17
CA ALA A 623 -10.93 3.53 -37.81
C ALA A 623 -10.03 4.77 -37.71
N ASN A 624 -9.30 4.91 -36.60
CA ASN A 624 -8.31 5.98 -36.41
C ASN A 624 -7.00 5.41 -35.87
N PHE A 625 -5.90 5.71 -36.55
CA PHE A 625 -4.54 5.38 -36.15
C PHE A 625 -3.74 6.65 -35.89
N VAL A 626 -3.05 6.74 -34.75
CA VAL A 626 -2.24 7.88 -34.36
C VAL A 626 -0.81 7.43 -34.07
N ASN A 627 0.15 7.98 -34.79
CA ASN A 627 1.54 8.03 -34.35
C ASN A 627 1.83 9.43 -33.79
N PRO A 628 1.96 9.62 -32.47
CA PRO A 628 2.14 10.95 -31.88
C PRO A 628 3.53 11.56 -32.15
N ARG A 629 4.50 10.77 -32.61
CA ARG A 629 5.90 11.17 -32.81
C ARG A 629 6.48 10.47 -34.06
N LEU A 630 6.14 10.98 -35.24
CA LEU A 630 6.61 10.47 -36.53
C LEU A 630 8.13 10.59 -36.61
N TYR A 631 8.81 9.47 -36.83
CA TYR A 631 10.27 9.33 -36.75
C TYR A 631 10.88 9.91 -35.45
N ASP A 632 10.18 9.76 -34.33
CA ASP A 632 10.53 10.31 -33.00
C ASP A 632 10.71 11.84 -32.94
N THR A 633 10.20 12.56 -33.93
CA THR A 633 10.14 14.03 -33.94
C THR A 633 8.96 14.58 -33.14
N GLU A 634 8.91 15.90 -32.94
CA GLU A 634 7.74 16.64 -32.43
C GLU A 634 6.54 16.69 -33.41
N ILE A 635 6.56 15.97 -34.54
CA ILE A 635 5.44 15.90 -35.50
C ILE A 635 4.65 14.62 -35.25
N GLY A 636 3.41 14.75 -34.79
CA GLY A 636 2.42 13.67 -34.78
C GLY A 636 1.70 13.54 -36.13
N MET A 637 1.16 12.35 -36.39
CA MET A 637 0.37 12.00 -37.57
C MET A 637 -0.84 11.16 -37.14
N SER A 638 -2.04 11.58 -37.56
CA SER A 638 -3.30 10.83 -37.46
C SER A 638 -3.76 10.39 -38.85
N LEU A 639 -4.25 9.16 -38.96
CA LEU A 639 -4.89 8.60 -40.14
C LEU A 639 -6.29 8.11 -39.74
N ALA A 640 -7.32 8.72 -40.31
CA ALA A 640 -8.71 8.33 -40.10
C ALA A 640 -9.31 7.75 -41.39
N GLY A 641 -10.12 6.71 -41.25
CA GLY A 641 -10.97 6.18 -42.32
C GLY A 641 -12.34 5.85 -41.74
N TYR A 642 -13.41 6.30 -42.38
CA TYR A 642 -14.76 6.17 -41.84
C TYR A 642 -15.82 5.94 -42.91
N LYS A 643 -16.92 5.34 -42.49
CA LYS A 643 -18.15 5.19 -43.27
C LYS A 643 -19.34 5.49 -42.38
N SER A 644 -20.23 6.38 -42.82
CA SER A 644 -21.49 6.67 -42.11
C SER A 644 -22.70 6.62 -43.04
N ARG A 645 -23.85 6.36 -42.42
CA ARG A 645 -25.17 6.72 -42.90
C ARG A 645 -25.77 7.68 -41.89
N ASP A 646 -26.17 8.84 -42.36
CA ASP A 646 -26.75 9.92 -41.58
C ASP A 646 -28.16 10.19 -42.14
N ASP A 647 -29.18 9.87 -41.34
CA ASP A 647 -30.59 10.04 -41.69
C ASP A 647 -31.07 11.39 -41.12
N PHE A 648 -31.13 12.40 -42.00
CA PHE A 648 -31.63 13.74 -41.68
C PHE A 648 -33.16 13.75 -41.73
N TYR A 649 -33.77 14.92 -41.50
CA TYR A 649 -35.24 15.05 -41.54
C TYR A 649 -35.80 14.79 -42.94
N ASP A 650 -35.19 15.37 -43.97
CA ASP A 650 -35.78 15.51 -45.31
C ASP A 650 -34.97 14.73 -46.39
N TYR A 651 -33.86 14.09 -46.00
CA TYR A 651 -32.99 13.28 -46.88
C TYR A 651 -32.07 12.34 -46.10
N LYS A 652 -31.41 11.40 -46.80
CA LYS A 652 -30.35 10.53 -46.25
C LYS A 652 -29.01 10.76 -46.94
N LYS A 653 -27.92 10.68 -46.17
CA LYS A 653 -26.54 10.83 -46.64
C LYS A 653 -25.70 9.60 -46.29
N ASP A 654 -25.25 8.86 -47.30
CA ASP A 654 -24.20 7.85 -47.16
C ASP A 654 -22.85 8.52 -47.41
N THR A 655 -21.89 8.38 -46.49
CA THR A 655 -20.53 8.94 -46.62
C THR A 655 -19.49 7.83 -46.47
N THR A 656 -18.43 7.85 -47.27
CA THR A 656 -17.21 7.06 -47.06
C THR A 656 -16.01 7.97 -47.30
N GLY A 657 -15.18 8.15 -46.27
CA GLY A 657 -14.13 9.16 -46.29
C GLY A 657 -12.85 8.70 -45.61
N ALA A 658 -11.77 9.38 -45.94
CA ALA A 658 -10.46 9.20 -45.33
C ALA A 658 -9.79 10.56 -45.10
N GLY A 659 -9.01 10.66 -44.02
CA GLY A 659 -8.29 11.88 -43.67
C GLY A 659 -6.91 11.61 -43.07
N ILE A 660 -5.98 12.51 -43.37
CA ILE A 660 -4.64 12.56 -42.77
C ILE A 660 -4.47 13.91 -42.09
N THR A 661 -3.98 13.89 -40.84
CA THR A 661 -3.71 15.11 -40.07
C THR A 661 -2.33 15.03 -39.44
N PHE A 662 -1.46 15.97 -39.81
CA PHE A 662 -0.21 16.22 -39.10
C PHE A 662 -0.46 17.22 -37.96
N MET A 663 0.21 17.02 -36.83
CA MET A 663 0.10 17.88 -35.65
C MET A 663 1.50 18.17 -35.10
N ARG A 664 1.75 19.38 -34.62
CA ARG A 664 3.00 19.75 -33.96
C ARG A 664 2.71 20.57 -32.70
N PRO A 665 3.16 20.13 -31.50
CA PRO A 665 3.14 20.96 -30.30
C PRO A 665 3.95 22.24 -30.51
N ILE A 666 3.40 23.36 -30.07
CA ILE A 666 4.05 24.69 -30.06
C ILE A 666 4.04 25.22 -28.63
N GLY A 667 4.79 24.51 -27.78
CA GLY A 667 4.83 24.71 -26.33
C GLY A 667 4.13 23.59 -25.56
N GLU A 668 3.97 23.78 -24.25
CA GLU A 668 3.50 22.74 -23.31
C GLU A 668 1.98 22.49 -23.29
N TYR A 669 1.19 23.39 -23.89
CA TYR A 669 -0.27 23.37 -23.85
C TYR A 669 -0.94 23.57 -25.22
N SER A 670 -0.16 23.96 -26.23
CA SER A 670 -0.67 24.40 -27.53
C SER A 670 -0.13 23.51 -28.64
N ALA A 671 -0.93 23.27 -29.68
CA ALA A 671 -0.52 22.58 -30.88
C ALA A 671 -1.12 23.24 -32.13
N VAL A 672 -0.40 23.15 -33.24
CA VAL A 672 -0.94 23.41 -34.58
C VAL A 672 -1.15 22.10 -35.33
N SER A 673 -2.11 22.06 -36.23
CA SER A 673 -2.35 20.94 -37.12
C SER A 673 -2.58 21.39 -38.56
N ILE A 674 -2.22 20.52 -39.50
CA ILE A 674 -2.56 20.62 -40.91
C ILE A 674 -3.16 19.28 -41.31
N GLY A 675 -4.39 19.31 -41.81
CA GLY A 675 -5.14 18.13 -42.21
C GLY A 675 -5.63 18.21 -43.65
N TYR A 676 -5.98 17.05 -44.19
CA TYR A 676 -6.70 16.91 -45.45
C TYR A 676 -7.64 15.71 -45.34
N ARG A 677 -8.91 15.89 -45.74
CA ARG A 677 -9.90 14.82 -45.86
C ARG A 677 -10.48 14.78 -47.28
N LEU A 678 -10.83 13.57 -47.71
CA LEU A 678 -11.52 13.29 -48.95
C LEU A 678 -12.74 12.42 -48.61
N ASP A 679 -13.94 12.96 -48.81
CA ASP A 679 -15.21 12.30 -48.56
C ASP A 679 -15.93 12.02 -49.89
N GLN A 680 -16.14 10.75 -50.22
CA GLN A 680 -17.13 10.38 -51.24
C GLN A 680 -18.47 10.21 -50.55
N TYR A 681 -19.50 10.95 -50.96
CA TYR A 681 -20.82 10.85 -50.35
C TYR A 681 -21.95 10.80 -51.39
N ARG A 682 -23.11 10.28 -50.96
CA ARG A 682 -24.33 10.20 -51.75
C ARG A 682 -25.51 10.72 -50.96
N ILE A 683 -26.25 11.67 -51.54
CA ILE A 683 -27.56 12.10 -51.04
C ILE A 683 -28.66 11.36 -51.81
N PHE A 684 -29.59 10.76 -51.07
CA PHE A 684 -30.70 9.94 -51.57
C PHE A 684 -31.91 10.02 -50.63
N GLU A 685 -33.05 9.43 -51.03
CA GLU A 685 -34.31 9.51 -50.27
C GLU A 685 -34.68 10.96 -49.88
N VAL A 686 -34.43 11.89 -50.82
CA VAL A 686 -34.80 13.31 -50.73
C VAL A 686 -36.30 13.46 -50.98
N GLU A 687 -37.02 14.02 -50.00
CA GLU A 687 -38.46 14.30 -50.07
C GLU A 687 -38.78 15.36 -51.14
N ASP A 688 -39.99 15.32 -51.73
CA ASP A 688 -40.32 16.16 -52.90
C ASP A 688 -40.35 17.67 -52.57
N ASP A 689 -40.74 18.01 -51.34
CA ASP A 689 -40.76 19.35 -50.75
C ASP A 689 -39.46 19.74 -50.03
N SER A 690 -38.43 18.90 -50.03
CA SER A 690 -37.07 19.25 -49.54
C SER A 690 -36.54 20.54 -50.16
N SER A 691 -35.68 21.27 -49.45
CA SER A 691 -35.13 22.52 -49.96
C SER A 691 -34.43 22.40 -51.32
N TRP A 692 -34.46 23.50 -52.10
CA TRP A 692 -33.77 23.55 -53.39
C TRP A 692 -32.27 23.24 -53.27
N LEU A 693 -31.65 23.57 -52.13
CA LEU A 693 -30.25 23.28 -51.82
C LEU A 693 -30.01 21.78 -51.55
N ILE A 694 -30.93 21.05 -50.92
CA ILE A 694 -30.86 19.57 -50.83
C ILE A 694 -30.97 18.96 -52.24
N ARG A 695 -31.97 19.41 -53.02
CA ARG A 695 -32.21 18.89 -54.37
C ARG A 695 -31.01 19.12 -55.32
N LYS A 696 -30.30 20.24 -55.17
CA LYS A 696 -29.06 20.56 -55.91
C LYS A 696 -27.95 19.51 -55.71
N TYR A 697 -27.78 19.02 -54.49
CA TYR A 697 -26.72 18.05 -54.13
C TYR A 697 -27.18 16.57 -54.18
N LYS A 698 -28.38 16.28 -54.71
CA LYS A 698 -28.94 14.92 -54.85
C LYS A 698 -28.09 14.08 -55.82
N GLY A 699 -27.68 12.88 -55.39
CA GLY A 699 -26.78 12.01 -56.16
C GLY A 699 -25.42 11.81 -55.49
N ASN A 700 -24.40 11.42 -56.27
CA ASN A 700 -23.04 11.16 -55.78
C ASN A 700 -22.17 12.42 -55.93
N ASN A 701 -21.39 12.73 -54.91
CA ASN A 701 -20.54 13.93 -54.83
C ASN A 701 -19.20 13.60 -54.14
N ILE A 702 -18.27 14.55 -54.15
CA ILE A 702 -16.96 14.44 -53.49
C ILE A 702 -16.64 15.73 -52.73
N ALA A 703 -16.41 15.66 -51.43
CA ALA A 703 -15.84 16.77 -50.66
C ALA A 703 -14.31 16.58 -50.55
N SER A 704 -13.55 17.56 -51.01
CA SER A 704 -12.08 17.61 -50.89
C SER A 704 -11.73 18.80 -50.02
N VAL A 705 -11.27 18.58 -48.79
CA VAL A 705 -11.16 19.62 -47.77
C VAL A 705 -9.79 19.60 -47.10
N GLY A 706 -9.04 20.70 -47.23
CA GLY A 706 -7.84 20.97 -46.47
C GLY A 706 -8.17 21.76 -45.20
N SER A 707 -7.53 21.45 -44.08
CA SER A 707 -7.78 22.09 -42.78
C SER A 707 -6.48 22.58 -42.14
N ILE A 708 -6.51 23.75 -41.51
CA ILE A 708 -5.45 24.25 -40.61
C ILE A 708 -6.08 24.46 -39.23
N GLY A 709 -5.46 23.92 -38.19
CA GLY A 709 -5.94 24.01 -36.81
C GLY A 709 -4.92 24.60 -35.85
N PHE A 710 -5.43 25.27 -34.82
CA PHE A 710 -4.74 25.61 -33.59
C PHE A 710 -5.59 25.12 -32.41
N ALA A 711 -4.96 24.48 -31.43
CA ALA A 711 -5.61 24.08 -30.19
C ALA A 711 -4.71 24.46 -28.99
N ARG A 712 -5.33 24.85 -27.87
CA ARG A 712 -4.67 25.08 -26.58
C ARG A 712 -5.55 24.60 -25.43
N ASP A 713 -5.08 23.58 -24.72
CA ASP A 713 -5.72 23.00 -23.54
C ASP A 713 -4.79 23.17 -22.33
N THR A 714 -5.27 23.87 -21.30
CA THR A 714 -4.58 24.08 -20.02
C THR A 714 -5.32 23.44 -18.85
N THR A 715 -6.21 22.48 -19.11
CA THR A 715 -6.99 21.78 -18.09
C THR A 715 -6.30 20.48 -17.64
N ASN A 716 -6.87 19.82 -16.63
CA ASN A 716 -6.47 18.48 -16.18
C ASN A 716 -7.11 17.34 -17.01
N LYS A 717 -7.76 17.64 -18.14
CA LYS A 717 -8.38 16.73 -19.13
C LYS A 717 -9.52 15.83 -18.65
N MET A 718 -9.34 15.04 -17.60
CA MET A 718 -10.31 14.01 -17.18
C MET A 718 -11.47 14.56 -16.33
N ASN A 719 -11.27 15.68 -15.65
CA ASN A 719 -12.32 16.35 -14.87
C ASN A 719 -11.99 17.85 -14.67
N PRO A 720 -12.16 18.70 -15.71
CA PRO A 720 -11.82 20.11 -15.65
C PRO A 720 -12.43 20.83 -14.45
N THR A 721 -11.56 21.48 -13.67
CA THR A 721 -11.92 22.35 -12.54
C THR A 721 -11.41 23.78 -12.72
N THR A 722 -10.28 23.92 -13.41
CA THR A 722 -9.62 25.20 -13.70
C THR A 722 -8.99 25.16 -15.08
N GLY A 723 -8.69 26.33 -15.64
CA GLY A 723 -7.99 26.48 -16.91
C GLY A 723 -8.93 26.70 -18.10
N THR A 724 -8.38 26.56 -19.31
CA THR A 724 -9.11 26.86 -20.55
C THR A 724 -8.88 25.80 -21.61
N ILE A 725 -9.89 25.55 -22.44
CA ILE A 725 -9.78 24.80 -23.69
C ILE A 725 -10.07 25.80 -24.81
N ASN A 726 -9.20 25.87 -25.82
CA ASN A 726 -9.32 26.80 -26.92
C ASN A 726 -9.04 26.05 -28.22
N SER A 727 -9.83 26.29 -29.25
CA SER A 727 -9.54 25.81 -30.60
C SER A 727 -9.97 26.82 -31.65
N VAL A 728 -9.22 26.87 -32.75
CA VAL A 728 -9.57 27.59 -33.97
C VAL A 728 -9.19 26.69 -35.14
N SER A 729 -10.10 26.47 -36.08
CA SER A 729 -9.82 25.78 -37.34
C SER A 729 -10.34 26.56 -38.54
N LEU A 730 -9.59 26.46 -39.63
CA LEU A 730 -9.88 26.96 -40.96
C LEU A 730 -9.93 25.76 -41.90
N ASP A 731 -11.10 25.47 -42.45
CA ASP A 731 -11.30 24.52 -43.55
C ASP A 731 -11.37 25.28 -44.89
N TYR A 732 -10.80 24.70 -45.93
CA TYR A 732 -10.97 25.10 -47.33
C TYR A 732 -11.43 23.86 -48.10
N GLY A 733 -12.69 23.84 -48.51
CA GLY A 733 -13.29 22.84 -49.39
C GLY A 733 -13.37 23.32 -50.83
N GLY A 734 -13.28 22.38 -51.79
CA GLY A 734 -13.54 22.68 -53.20
C GLY A 734 -12.40 23.46 -53.87
N GLY A 735 -12.76 24.30 -54.84
CA GLY A 735 -11.83 25.17 -55.56
C GLY A 735 -10.62 24.42 -56.13
N PHE A 736 -9.41 24.83 -55.74
CA PHE A 736 -8.16 24.20 -56.22
C PHE A 736 -7.91 22.78 -55.69
N LEU A 737 -8.67 22.31 -54.70
CA LEU A 737 -8.63 20.92 -54.21
C LEU A 737 -9.60 20.00 -54.96
N GLY A 738 -10.46 20.55 -55.84
CA GLY A 738 -11.50 19.82 -56.56
C GLY A 738 -12.66 19.36 -55.69
N GLY A 739 -13.59 18.59 -56.26
CA GLY A 739 -14.81 18.15 -55.60
C GLY A 739 -16.05 19.00 -55.94
N SER A 740 -17.09 18.85 -55.13
CA SER A 740 -18.43 19.44 -55.30
C SER A 740 -18.74 20.59 -54.32
N ASP A 741 -17.92 20.71 -53.26
CA ASP A 741 -18.25 21.46 -52.05
C ASP A 741 -17.33 22.68 -51.88
N ASP A 742 -17.64 23.75 -52.60
CA ASP A 742 -16.94 25.05 -52.53
C ASP A 742 -17.29 25.80 -51.23
N PHE A 743 -16.41 25.76 -50.22
CA PHE A 743 -16.53 26.61 -49.03
C PHE A 743 -15.19 26.92 -48.34
N ILE A 744 -15.15 28.04 -47.60
CA ILE A 744 -14.18 28.31 -46.54
C ILE A 744 -14.93 28.28 -45.21
N GLY A 745 -14.57 27.34 -44.33
CA GLY A 745 -15.16 27.18 -43.00
C GLY A 745 -14.24 27.71 -41.93
N VAL A 746 -14.72 28.57 -41.03
CA VAL A 746 -14.02 28.96 -39.80
C VAL A 746 -14.81 28.42 -38.62
N ARG A 747 -14.15 27.73 -37.69
CA ARG A 747 -14.75 27.31 -36.41
C ARG A 747 -13.82 27.70 -35.28
N ALA A 748 -14.36 28.28 -34.22
CA ALA A 748 -13.64 28.67 -33.03
C ALA A 748 -14.41 28.23 -31.78
N GLU A 749 -13.69 27.79 -30.76
CA GLU A 749 -14.27 27.47 -29.45
C GLU A 749 -13.33 27.93 -28.33
N ASN A 750 -13.91 28.50 -27.29
CA ASN A 750 -13.25 28.84 -26.03
C ASN A 750 -14.12 28.32 -24.88
N GLN A 751 -13.52 27.50 -24.02
CA GLN A 751 -14.09 27.04 -22.76
C GLN A 751 -13.23 27.55 -21.62
N ILE A 752 -13.86 28.03 -20.54
CA ILE A 752 -13.19 28.53 -19.33
C ILE A 752 -13.80 27.82 -18.13
N TYR A 753 -12.95 27.20 -17.32
CA TYR A 753 -13.31 26.61 -16.03
C TYR A 753 -12.70 27.45 -14.91
N TYR A 754 -13.54 27.85 -13.95
CA TYR A 754 -13.12 28.65 -12.80
C TYR A 754 -13.69 28.07 -11.50
N LYS A 755 -12.81 27.57 -10.64
CA LYS A 755 -13.16 27.02 -9.33
C LYS A 755 -13.42 28.16 -8.34
N LEU A 756 -14.66 28.28 -7.85
CA LEU A 756 -15.02 29.22 -6.78
C LEU A 756 -14.70 28.61 -5.39
N ALA A 757 -14.97 27.32 -5.22
CA ALA A 757 -14.67 26.53 -4.03
C ALA A 757 -14.62 25.03 -4.41
N GLU A 758 -14.31 24.13 -3.47
CA GLU A 758 -14.19 22.68 -3.75
C GLU A 758 -15.39 22.07 -4.48
N ARG A 759 -16.62 22.48 -4.09
CA ARG A 759 -17.87 21.98 -4.67
C ARG A 759 -18.54 22.94 -5.65
N HIS A 760 -17.93 24.09 -5.97
CA HIS A 760 -18.58 25.17 -6.72
C HIS A 760 -17.68 25.72 -7.83
N LEU A 761 -18.18 25.69 -9.07
CA LEU A 761 -17.42 26.12 -10.25
C LEU A 761 -18.30 26.97 -11.17
N LEU A 762 -17.67 27.90 -11.88
CA LEU A 762 -18.21 28.52 -13.07
C LEU A 762 -17.59 27.85 -14.30
N HIS A 763 -18.42 27.55 -15.29
CA HIS A 763 -18.02 27.11 -16.61
C HIS A 763 -18.65 28.04 -17.66
N SER A 764 -17.84 28.48 -18.62
CA SER A 764 -18.30 29.27 -19.76
C SER A 764 -17.79 28.60 -21.03
N LYS A 765 -18.67 28.40 -22.02
CA LYS A 765 -18.33 27.89 -23.35
C LYS A 765 -18.85 28.86 -24.41
N LEU A 766 -17.94 29.46 -25.15
CA LEU A 766 -18.22 30.27 -26.34
C LEU A 766 -17.80 29.49 -27.59
N GLN A 767 -18.74 29.24 -28.49
CA GLN A 767 -18.48 28.60 -29.78
C GLN A 767 -18.93 29.54 -30.92
N GLY A 768 -18.08 29.74 -31.92
CA GLY A 768 -18.38 30.54 -33.12
C GLY A 768 -18.05 29.77 -34.39
N ARG A 769 -18.88 29.90 -35.44
CA ARG A 769 -18.68 29.24 -36.73
C ARG A 769 -19.12 30.13 -37.90
N ALA A 770 -18.40 30.08 -39.01
CA ALA A 770 -18.70 30.82 -40.24
C ALA A 770 -18.38 29.98 -41.49
N LEU A 771 -19.17 30.15 -42.55
CA LEU A 771 -19.02 29.52 -43.87
C LEU A 771 -19.07 30.60 -44.96
N PHE A 772 -18.00 30.74 -45.73
CA PHE A 772 -17.89 31.67 -46.84
C PHE A 772 -17.84 30.89 -48.16
N LYS A 773 -18.46 31.39 -49.23
CA LYS A 773 -18.30 30.83 -50.57
C LYS A 773 -16.90 31.14 -51.09
N ASN A 774 -16.24 30.18 -51.74
CA ASN A 774 -14.93 30.35 -52.39
C ASN A 774 -14.92 29.99 -53.89
N GLY A 775 -16.08 29.62 -54.43
CA GLY A 775 -16.33 29.37 -55.84
C GLY A 775 -17.75 29.79 -56.24
N ASN A 776 -18.28 29.22 -57.32
CA ASN A 776 -19.60 29.56 -57.85
C ASN A 776 -20.74 28.72 -57.26
N GLU A 777 -20.42 27.63 -56.55
CA GLU A 777 -21.41 26.75 -55.96
C GLU A 777 -21.93 27.26 -54.59
N GLU A 778 -22.92 26.56 -54.05
CA GLU A 778 -23.63 26.96 -52.83
C GLU A 778 -23.19 26.09 -51.67
N VAL A 779 -22.83 26.70 -50.52
CA VAL A 779 -22.35 25.93 -49.36
C VAL A 779 -23.39 24.86 -48.97
N PRO A 780 -23.05 23.56 -49.03
CA PRO A 780 -24.03 22.49 -48.87
C PRO A 780 -24.73 22.52 -47.51
N ILE A 781 -26.01 22.18 -47.49
CA ILE A 781 -26.86 22.22 -46.28
C ILE A 781 -26.37 21.34 -45.12
N PHE A 782 -25.57 20.30 -45.40
CA PHE A 782 -24.97 19.44 -44.38
C PHE A 782 -23.68 20.01 -43.74
N GLU A 783 -23.05 21.02 -44.33
CA GLU A 783 -21.97 21.79 -43.67
C GLU A 783 -22.54 23.00 -42.91
N ARG A 784 -23.71 23.53 -43.33
CA ARG A 784 -24.44 24.62 -42.67
C ARG A 784 -24.86 24.27 -41.23
N PHE A 785 -25.07 25.30 -40.42
CA PHE A 785 -25.18 25.20 -38.97
C PHE A 785 -26.62 25.12 -38.46
N TRP A 786 -26.81 24.21 -37.50
CA TRP A 786 -28.07 23.92 -36.81
C TRP A 786 -27.89 24.28 -35.34
N MET A 787 -28.87 24.96 -34.74
CA MET A 787 -28.83 25.44 -33.35
C MET A 787 -30.13 25.11 -32.63
N GLY A 788 -30.00 24.68 -31.38
CA GLY A 788 -31.07 24.22 -30.50
C GLY A 788 -30.73 22.85 -29.92
N GLY A 789 -31.03 22.67 -28.64
CA GLY A 789 -30.87 21.41 -27.92
C GLY A 789 -29.64 21.35 -27.00
N ILE A 790 -29.51 20.23 -26.28
CA ILE A 790 -28.68 20.03 -25.07
C ILE A 790 -27.18 20.39 -25.17
N ASP A 791 -26.63 20.55 -26.37
CA ASP A 791 -25.21 20.90 -26.63
C ASP A 791 -24.99 22.28 -27.24
N THR A 792 -26.07 23.03 -27.51
CA THR A 792 -26.05 24.40 -28.03
C THR A 792 -26.90 25.33 -27.16
N VAL A 793 -28.14 25.66 -27.54
CA VAL A 793 -29.06 26.47 -26.70
C VAL A 793 -30.17 25.54 -26.19
N ARG A 794 -30.09 25.16 -24.90
CA ARG A 794 -31.06 24.28 -24.25
C ARG A 794 -32.47 24.88 -24.27
N GLY A 795 -33.50 24.03 -24.23
CA GLY A 795 -34.90 24.45 -24.24
C GLY A 795 -35.52 24.58 -25.65
N TYR A 796 -34.73 25.02 -26.64
CA TYR A 796 -35.17 25.16 -28.03
C TYR A 796 -34.94 23.89 -28.86
N ASN A 797 -35.74 23.69 -29.90
CA ASN A 797 -35.51 22.68 -30.94
C ASN A 797 -34.43 23.12 -31.93
N ALA A 798 -33.82 22.15 -32.63
CA ALA A 798 -32.97 22.43 -33.79
C ALA A 798 -33.72 23.10 -34.97
N ARG A 799 -35.07 22.99 -34.99
CA ARG A 799 -35.96 23.69 -35.93
C ARG A 799 -36.53 25.02 -35.39
N ASP A 800 -36.26 25.40 -34.14
CA ASP A 800 -36.74 26.67 -33.56
C ASP A 800 -35.75 27.83 -33.83
N ILE A 801 -34.44 27.52 -33.97
CA ILE A 801 -33.35 28.49 -34.19
C ILE A 801 -32.58 28.20 -35.49
N ILE A 802 -33.31 28.06 -36.59
CA ILE A 802 -32.75 27.80 -37.92
C ILE A 802 -33.24 28.85 -38.94
N PRO A 803 -32.35 29.34 -39.83
CA PRO A 803 -32.76 30.18 -40.95
C PRO A 803 -33.65 29.43 -41.95
N VAL A 804 -34.71 30.11 -42.37
CA VAL A 804 -35.76 29.62 -43.28
C VAL A 804 -35.84 30.56 -44.47
N ASP A 805 -35.89 30.03 -45.69
CA ASP A 805 -36.06 30.82 -46.91
C ASP A 805 -37.43 31.53 -46.91
N PRO A 806 -37.48 32.88 -46.91
CA PRO A 806 -38.74 33.62 -46.83
C PRO A 806 -39.59 33.55 -48.11
N LYS A 807 -39.09 32.91 -49.19
CA LYS A 807 -39.81 32.74 -50.46
C LYS A 807 -40.41 31.35 -50.63
N THR A 808 -39.75 30.31 -50.11
CA THR A 808 -40.20 28.91 -50.24
C THR A 808 -40.69 28.29 -48.93
N GLY A 809 -40.28 28.82 -47.77
CA GLY A 809 -40.47 28.17 -46.48
C GLY A 809 -39.44 27.06 -46.18
N ASP A 810 -38.43 26.89 -47.03
CA ASP A 810 -37.40 25.87 -46.90
C ASP A 810 -36.50 26.11 -45.67
N TYR A 811 -36.23 25.08 -44.86
CA TYR A 811 -35.13 25.11 -43.89
C TYR A 811 -33.78 25.11 -44.64
N LEU A 812 -32.97 26.15 -44.46
CA LEU A 812 -31.66 26.28 -45.15
C LEU A 812 -30.45 26.07 -44.24
N GLY A 813 -30.55 26.31 -42.93
CA GLY A 813 -29.40 26.25 -42.03
C GLY A 813 -28.49 27.48 -42.12
N GLY A 814 -27.79 27.79 -41.03
CA GLY A 814 -26.97 28.99 -40.93
C GLY A 814 -25.61 28.88 -41.62
N THR A 815 -25.17 29.97 -42.26
CA THR A 815 -23.75 30.16 -42.65
C THR A 815 -22.95 30.85 -41.54
N ARG A 816 -23.61 31.35 -40.49
CA ARG A 816 -23.03 32.06 -39.35
C ARG A 816 -23.71 31.58 -38.07
N MET A 817 -22.91 31.16 -37.09
CA MET A 817 -23.41 30.67 -35.81
C MET A 817 -22.53 31.17 -34.67
N ALA A 818 -23.13 31.63 -33.57
CA ALA A 818 -22.41 31.82 -32.31
C ALA A 818 -23.29 31.38 -31.12
N VAL A 819 -22.71 30.68 -30.15
CA VAL A 819 -23.36 30.19 -28.93
C VAL A 819 -22.49 30.49 -27.72
N LEU A 820 -23.11 30.99 -26.65
CA LEU A 820 -22.53 31.16 -25.33
C LEU A 820 -23.35 30.36 -24.32
N ASN A 821 -22.71 29.40 -23.65
CA ASN A 821 -23.25 28.69 -22.49
C ASN A 821 -22.58 29.23 -21.22
N LEU A 822 -23.37 29.67 -20.24
CA LEU A 822 -22.90 30.05 -18.90
C LEU A 822 -23.50 29.08 -17.87
N GLU A 823 -22.64 28.43 -17.09
CA GLU A 823 -23.03 27.35 -16.18
C GLU A 823 -22.42 27.54 -14.78
N TYR A 824 -23.25 27.33 -13.76
CA TYR A 824 -22.79 27.22 -12.37
C TYR A 824 -22.85 25.75 -11.95
N ILE A 825 -21.69 25.08 -11.85
CA ILE A 825 -21.62 23.65 -11.55
C ILE A 825 -21.46 23.47 -10.03
N TRP A 826 -22.53 23.05 -9.37
CA TRP A 826 -22.52 22.67 -7.96
C TRP A 826 -22.39 21.15 -7.81
N ARG A 827 -21.24 20.69 -7.32
CA ARG A 827 -20.93 19.27 -7.07
C ARG A 827 -21.59 18.81 -5.77
N LEU A 828 -22.81 18.27 -5.87
CA LEU A 828 -23.58 17.77 -4.72
C LEU A 828 -22.91 16.56 -4.05
N SER A 829 -22.37 15.64 -4.85
CA SER A 829 -21.48 14.57 -4.39
C SER A 829 -20.37 14.36 -5.42
N THR A 830 -19.12 14.52 -4.99
CA THR A 830 -17.92 14.26 -5.79
C THR A 830 -17.71 12.77 -6.03
N GLU A 831 -18.00 11.93 -5.03
CA GLU A 831 -17.85 10.47 -5.07
C GLU A 831 -18.85 9.82 -6.03
N LEU A 832 -20.12 10.23 -5.95
CA LEU A 832 -21.20 9.75 -6.83
C LEU A 832 -21.24 10.51 -8.16
N GLY A 833 -20.37 11.52 -8.34
CA GLY A 833 -20.30 12.36 -9.54
C GLY A 833 -21.63 13.06 -9.88
N VAL A 834 -22.38 13.47 -8.85
CA VAL A 834 -23.67 14.17 -8.98
C VAL A 834 -23.45 15.68 -8.89
N ASN A 835 -23.88 16.40 -9.92
CA ASN A 835 -23.76 17.86 -10.02
C ASN A 835 -25.11 18.47 -10.41
N LEU A 836 -25.49 19.58 -9.75
CA LEU A 836 -26.60 20.42 -10.15
C LEU A 836 -26.07 21.65 -10.89
N VAL A 837 -26.65 21.96 -12.05
CA VAL A 837 -26.13 22.97 -12.97
C VAL A 837 -27.24 23.92 -13.43
N PRO A 838 -27.51 25.01 -12.69
CA PRO A 838 -28.21 26.17 -13.23
C PRO A 838 -27.44 26.75 -14.42
N PHE A 839 -28.14 27.10 -15.49
CA PHE A 839 -27.52 27.62 -16.72
C PHE A 839 -28.26 28.82 -17.33
N PHE A 840 -27.52 29.58 -18.12
CA PHE A 840 -28.03 30.56 -19.07
C PHE A 840 -27.33 30.35 -20.41
N ASP A 841 -28.11 30.10 -21.46
CA ASP A 841 -27.61 29.93 -22.81
C ASP A 841 -28.05 31.11 -23.69
N MET A 842 -27.22 31.46 -24.67
CA MET A 842 -27.53 32.47 -25.67
C MET A 842 -26.92 32.06 -27.00
N GLY A 843 -27.65 32.24 -28.10
CA GLY A 843 -27.13 31.94 -29.43
C GLY A 843 -27.77 32.76 -30.54
N VAL A 844 -27.05 32.85 -31.66
CA VAL A 844 -27.47 33.48 -32.91
C VAL A 844 -27.10 32.57 -34.08
N ASN A 845 -28.04 32.32 -34.99
CA ASN A 845 -27.88 31.48 -36.18
C ASN A 845 -28.47 32.22 -37.39
N TYR A 846 -27.66 32.57 -38.40
CA TYR A 846 -28.15 33.24 -39.61
C TYR A 846 -27.43 32.76 -40.87
N ALA A 847 -27.99 33.07 -42.04
CA ALA A 847 -27.49 32.65 -43.34
C ALA A 847 -27.30 33.87 -44.26
N ASP A 848 -26.10 34.07 -44.82
CA ASP A 848 -25.77 35.26 -45.64
C ASP A 848 -26.54 35.33 -46.97
N ASP A 849 -27.13 34.22 -47.41
CA ASP A 849 -27.98 34.12 -48.59
C ASP A 849 -29.45 34.50 -48.32
N ILE A 850 -29.78 34.92 -47.08
CA ILE A 850 -31.08 35.45 -46.70
C ILE A 850 -30.92 36.90 -46.22
N ASP A 851 -31.44 37.85 -46.99
CA ASP A 851 -31.36 39.29 -46.73
C ASP A 851 -32.49 39.76 -45.76
N ASP A 852 -32.55 39.13 -44.58
CA ASP A 852 -33.59 39.36 -43.56
C ASP A 852 -33.07 39.53 -42.11
N PHE A 853 -31.74 39.61 -41.93
CA PHE A 853 -31.10 39.57 -40.61
C PHE A 853 -31.58 40.68 -39.66
N SER A 854 -32.08 40.27 -38.49
CA SER A 854 -32.46 41.16 -37.39
C SER A 854 -31.95 40.60 -36.06
N TRP A 855 -31.22 41.39 -35.27
CA TRP A 855 -30.75 40.98 -33.94
C TRP A 855 -31.87 40.53 -33.01
N ASN A 856 -33.07 41.11 -33.12
CA ASN A 856 -34.23 40.70 -32.32
C ASN A 856 -34.81 39.35 -32.78
N ASN A 857 -34.63 39.01 -34.07
CA ASN A 857 -35.19 37.80 -34.67
C ASN A 857 -34.23 36.61 -34.57
N GLU A 858 -32.90 36.84 -34.61
CA GLU A 858 -31.91 35.75 -34.61
C GLU A 858 -31.29 35.45 -33.25
N LEU A 859 -31.25 36.42 -32.33
CA LEU A 859 -30.71 36.19 -30.98
C LEU A 859 -31.75 35.50 -30.09
N LYS A 860 -31.44 34.29 -29.63
CA LYS A 860 -32.25 33.52 -28.68
C LYS A 860 -31.48 33.29 -27.39
N LYS A 861 -32.15 33.44 -26.26
CA LYS A 861 -31.63 33.12 -24.92
C LYS A 861 -32.54 32.11 -24.23
N SER A 862 -31.97 31.26 -23.40
CA SER A 862 -32.71 30.39 -22.50
C SER A 862 -32.05 30.34 -21.13
N THR A 863 -32.80 29.89 -20.13
CA THR A 863 -32.25 29.57 -18.80
C THR A 863 -32.90 28.31 -18.27
N GLY A 864 -32.26 27.63 -17.34
CA GLY A 864 -32.77 26.36 -16.85
C GLY A 864 -31.89 25.70 -15.82
N LEU A 865 -32.16 24.42 -15.62
CA LEU A 865 -31.51 23.58 -14.62
C LEU A 865 -31.17 22.23 -15.24
N GLU A 866 -29.90 21.82 -15.17
CA GLU A 866 -29.43 20.51 -15.60
C GLU A 866 -28.90 19.71 -14.41
N LEU A 867 -29.39 18.48 -14.22
CA LEU A 867 -28.81 17.50 -13.30
C LEU A 867 -27.84 16.60 -14.09
N ARG A 868 -26.56 16.61 -13.69
CA ARG A 868 -25.51 15.75 -14.26
C ARG A 868 -25.17 14.65 -13.26
N TRP A 869 -25.23 13.39 -13.65
CA TRP A 869 -24.83 12.26 -12.82
C TRP A 869 -23.91 11.30 -13.58
N ARG A 870 -22.66 11.17 -13.11
CA ARG A 870 -21.72 10.12 -13.54
C ARG A 870 -22.11 8.77 -12.92
N SER A 871 -23.12 8.14 -13.52
CA SER A 871 -23.59 6.83 -13.05
C SER A 871 -22.61 5.71 -13.43
N PRO A 872 -22.70 4.52 -12.79
CA PRO A 872 -21.96 3.33 -13.22
C PRO A 872 -22.22 2.90 -14.67
N MET A 873 -23.31 3.37 -15.30
CA MET A 873 -23.68 3.10 -16.69
C MET A 873 -23.23 4.20 -17.67
N GLY A 874 -22.55 5.25 -17.18
CA GLY A 874 -22.11 6.41 -17.96
C GLY A 874 -22.65 7.74 -17.42
N ASP A 875 -22.20 8.84 -18.02
CA ASP A 875 -22.72 10.17 -17.70
C ASP A 875 -24.18 10.31 -18.15
N LEU A 876 -25.00 10.88 -17.27
CA LEU A 876 -26.42 11.19 -17.45
C LEU A 876 -26.61 12.70 -17.34
N ARG A 877 -27.40 13.28 -18.25
CA ARG A 877 -27.73 14.71 -18.29
C ARG A 877 -29.24 14.86 -18.40
N PHE A 878 -29.87 15.42 -17.36
CA PHE A 878 -31.30 15.72 -17.34
C PHE A 878 -31.47 17.25 -17.29
N SER A 879 -31.78 17.87 -18.43
CA SER A 879 -31.92 19.33 -18.57
C SER A 879 -33.39 19.72 -18.66
N TYR A 880 -33.77 20.81 -18.00
CA TYR A 880 -35.01 21.53 -18.29
C TYR A 880 -34.69 22.98 -18.65
N GLY A 881 -34.89 23.34 -19.92
CA GLY A 881 -34.59 24.67 -20.46
C GLY A 881 -35.85 25.46 -20.80
N ILE A 882 -35.86 26.74 -20.42
CA ILE A 882 -36.95 27.68 -20.63
C ILE A 882 -36.51 28.72 -21.67
N PRO A 883 -37.06 28.68 -22.90
CA PRO A 883 -36.97 29.74 -23.90
C PRO A 883 -37.37 31.12 -23.34
N LEU A 884 -36.60 32.16 -23.65
CA LEU A 884 -36.86 33.53 -23.20
C LEU A 884 -37.36 34.46 -24.33
N ASP A 885 -37.08 34.11 -25.60
CA ASP A 885 -37.49 34.89 -26.78
C ASP A 885 -38.44 34.10 -27.68
N GLU A 886 -39.26 34.84 -28.43
CA GLU A 886 -40.14 34.33 -29.48
C GLU A 886 -39.34 33.80 -30.69
N ASN A 887 -39.90 32.81 -31.37
CA ASN A 887 -39.35 32.20 -32.59
C ASN A 887 -39.56 33.12 -33.82
N ARG A 888 -38.93 32.78 -34.96
CA ARG A 888 -39.07 33.55 -36.22
C ARG A 888 -40.51 33.69 -36.73
N ASP A 889 -41.41 32.78 -36.35
CA ASP A 889 -42.84 32.78 -36.70
C ASP A 889 -43.73 33.53 -35.68
N GLY A 890 -43.13 34.12 -34.63
CA GLY A 890 -43.85 34.76 -33.53
C GLY A 890 -44.42 33.81 -32.48
N SER A 891 -44.19 32.49 -32.61
CA SER A 891 -44.54 31.53 -31.56
C SER A 891 -43.59 31.62 -30.37
N ARG A 892 -43.99 31.10 -29.21
CA ARG A 892 -43.08 30.85 -28.07
C ARG A 892 -42.92 29.35 -27.89
N SER A 893 -41.69 28.85 -28.03
CA SER A 893 -41.37 27.49 -27.63
C SER A 893 -41.62 27.32 -26.13
N SER A 894 -42.32 26.24 -25.76
CA SER A 894 -42.56 25.87 -24.37
C SER A 894 -41.27 25.36 -23.71
N GLY A 895 -41.20 25.46 -22.37
CA GLY A 895 -40.07 24.93 -21.62
C GLY A 895 -39.92 23.42 -21.83
N ARG A 896 -38.74 23.01 -22.29
CA ARG A 896 -38.46 21.66 -22.82
C ARG A 896 -37.58 20.87 -21.86
N PHE A 897 -37.99 19.63 -21.61
CA PHE A 897 -37.14 18.62 -20.98
C PHE A 897 -36.27 17.94 -22.04
N GLU A 898 -34.98 17.81 -21.74
CA GLU A 898 -33.98 17.20 -22.60
C GLU A 898 -33.17 16.19 -21.81
N PHE A 899 -32.94 15.03 -22.40
CA PHE A 899 -32.21 13.93 -21.77
C PHE A 899 -31.06 13.48 -22.67
N SER A 900 -29.92 13.22 -22.06
CA SER A 900 -28.80 12.48 -22.66
C SER A 900 -28.27 11.44 -21.66
N MET A 901 -27.86 10.29 -22.18
CA MET A 901 -27.30 9.16 -21.44
C MET A 901 -26.21 8.46 -22.25
N GLY A 902 -25.10 8.13 -21.59
CA GLY A 902 -24.08 7.21 -22.10
C GLY A 902 -22.91 7.90 -22.81
N GLN A 903 -21.86 7.13 -23.12
CA GLN A 903 -20.56 7.66 -23.57
C GLN A 903 -20.49 8.19 -25.03
N PHE A 904 -21.63 8.47 -25.67
CA PHE A 904 -21.68 8.95 -27.06
C PHE A 904 -22.48 10.27 -27.24
N PHE A 905 -23.20 10.73 -26.22
CA PHE A 905 -24.08 11.90 -26.25
C PHE A 905 -23.75 12.89 -25.11
#